data_AF-A0A2V5RFN5-F1
#
_entry.id   AF-A0A2V5RFN5-F1
#
_cell.length_a   1.000
_cell.length_b   1.000
_cell.length_c   1.000
_cell.angle_alpha   90.00
_cell.angle_beta   90.00
_cell.angle_gamma   90.00
#
_symmetry.space_group_name_H-M   'P 1'
#
loop_
_entity.id
_entity.type
_entity.pdbx_description
1 polymer ?
#
loop_
_entity_poly.entity_id
_entity_poly.type
_entity_poly.pdbx_seq_one_letter_code
_entity_poly.pdbx_strand_id
1 'polypeptide(L)'
;MSRCDLHIHSRYSVRSEEWLFRRLDFPDSYSDPKQLHEQLLERGMDYITITDHDTIEGCLQIAHLPRTFISEQVTTYFPNDPCKLHLLVWGISEQQHREIEAVRDNIFELQHYLQTTQIAHAVAHPLYSVNGKLEARHLEQLILLFKHFEGINGLRDALLSDLARTLFKQLTQEKIDEFANRHNFAPTHAKPWNKIFVGGSDDHGGQFAGSAFTETLAASSAEKFLEFIRCGDCTALGHGGTPLMLSHGFYNTVACFIQDRFHEKLGPGAALLEKMFSRFMEGRAPTEFTLREKMEFIVEGVLSGKIFEFAKPANVSLWKELSGYFARPDVKAKLAARLDGVSEPERRTFLMANMVAEQLAFRFFKEFVQQISSGNMIESMQALSAIVPILVILTPYIYGFHSQAPSRKWLRAIFQELTGEIPIALQNRKRAWFTDTLEDVNGVATTIRKMTAAGAAAGNELIVVTSRSYQRIDDIPIKNFLPIGEFELPEYELQKLSFPPILQMLDYIQREKFTEIIISTPGPVGLTALLAAKMLNLQTSGIYHTDFPQYIRILTEDSFLESMAWRYMHWFYGQLDTVFINSEEYRQSWIKHGLDPSKLKIFPRGLDTELFHPARREPVFFEKFGECNGEVRLLYVGRISREKDLDLLAAAYRR
;
A
#
# COMPACT_ATOMS: atom_id res chain seq x y z
N MET A 1 20.05 -15.76 -26.82
CA MET A 1 18.66 -15.44 -26.45
C MET A 1 18.35 -14.07 -26.99
N SER A 2 17.07 -13.74 -27.14
CA SER A 2 16.62 -12.41 -27.51
C SER A 2 15.62 -11.88 -26.49
N ARG A 3 15.73 -10.60 -26.11
CA ARG A 3 14.90 -9.98 -25.07
C ARG A 3 14.13 -8.77 -25.58
N CYS A 4 12.90 -8.60 -25.09
CA CYS A 4 12.08 -7.43 -25.36
C CYS A 4 11.17 -7.13 -24.17
N ASP A 5 11.10 -5.87 -23.77
CA ASP A 5 10.02 -5.39 -22.92
C ASP A 5 8.76 -5.22 -23.77
N LEU A 6 7.77 -6.08 -23.55
CA LEU A 6 6.56 -6.16 -24.37
C LEU A 6 5.41 -5.28 -23.89
N HIS A 7 5.59 -4.52 -22.80
CA HIS A 7 4.57 -3.66 -22.23
C HIS A 7 5.23 -2.43 -21.61
N ILE A 8 5.20 -1.30 -22.31
CA ILE A 8 5.84 -0.06 -21.86
C ILE A 8 5.18 1.16 -22.52
N HIS A 9 5.08 2.26 -21.78
CA HIS A 9 4.34 3.46 -22.19
C HIS A 9 5.23 4.69 -22.36
N SER A 10 4.93 5.48 -23.37
CA SER A 10 5.54 6.77 -23.63
C SER A 10 4.55 7.91 -23.42
N ARG A 11 5.02 9.15 -23.58
CA ARG A 11 4.19 10.36 -23.49
C ARG A 11 2.96 10.40 -24.43
N TYR A 12 2.88 9.48 -25.39
CA TYR A 12 1.74 9.37 -26.31
C TYR A 12 0.58 8.55 -25.73
N SER A 13 0.75 7.91 -24.57
CA SER A 13 -0.37 7.41 -23.76
C SER A 13 -1.09 8.61 -23.10
N VAL A 14 -1.95 9.30 -23.85
CA VAL A 14 -2.49 10.62 -23.44
C VAL A 14 -3.52 10.53 -22.31
N ARG A 15 -4.23 9.41 -22.17
CA ARG A 15 -5.36 9.30 -21.26
C ARG A 15 -5.07 8.35 -20.11
N SER A 16 -4.72 8.91 -18.96
CA SER A 16 -4.65 8.13 -17.72
C SER A 16 -6.01 7.50 -17.39
N GLU A 17 -6.02 6.20 -17.08
CA GLU A 17 -7.20 5.51 -16.55
C GLU A 17 -7.51 5.92 -15.10
N GLU A 18 -6.49 6.41 -14.39
CA GLU A 18 -6.62 6.85 -13.01
C GLU A 18 -7.39 8.17 -12.89
N TRP A 19 -8.38 8.18 -12.01
CA TRP A 19 -9.28 9.32 -11.83
C TRP A 19 -8.55 10.59 -11.40
N LEU A 20 -7.52 10.46 -10.54
CA LEU A 20 -6.80 11.61 -9.97
C LEU A 20 -6.05 12.39 -11.06
N PHE A 21 -5.37 11.67 -11.96
CA PHE A 21 -4.65 12.26 -13.09
C PHE A 21 -5.61 12.89 -14.10
N ARG A 22 -6.73 12.24 -14.42
CA ARG A 22 -7.77 12.83 -15.29
C ARG A 22 -8.32 14.14 -14.74
N ARG A 23 -8.53 14.23 -13.42
CA ARG A 23 -9.05 15.44 -12.78
C ARG A 23 -8.05 16.61 -12.82
N LEU A 24 -6.76 16.33 -12.88
CA LEU A 24 -5.69 17.32 -12.88
C LEU A 24 -5.09 17.58 -14.26
N ASP A 25 -5.66 16.98 -15.33
CA ASP A 25 -5.16 17.06 -16.71
C ASP A 25 -3.69 16.63 -16.81
N PHE A 26 -3.36 15.58 -16.07
CA PHE A 26 -2.02 15.04 -15.96
C PHE A 26 -1.87 13.86 -16.94
N PRO A 27 -0.82 13.82 -17.78
CA PRO A 27 -0.65 12.74 -18.74
C PRO A 27 -0.23 11.44 -18.03
N ASP A 28 -0.50 10.32 -18.68
CA ASP A 28 -0.24 8.99 -18.12
C ASP A 28 1.26 8.69 -18.03
N SER A 29 2.03 9.16 -19.01
CA SER A 29 3.48 9.06 -19.09
C SER A 29 4.08 10.37 -19.61
N TYR A 30 5.32 10.67 -19.23
CA TYR A 30 6.14 11.75 -19.81
C TYR A 30 7.36 11.22 -20.55
N SER A 31 7.49 9.89 -20.65
CA SER A 31 8.69 9.24 -21.15
C SER A 31 8.87 9.50 -22.64
N ASP A 32 10.04 9.98 -23.05
CA ASP A 32 10.37 10.21 -24.45
C ASP A 32 10.68 8.88 -25.15
N PRO A 33 10.03 8.56 -26.29
CA PRO A 33 10.28 7.31 -27.00
C PRO A 33 11.74 7.01 -27.34
N LYS A 34 12.54 8.03 -27.68
CA LYS A 34 13.96 7.83 -28.04
C LYS A 34 14.80 7.52 -26.81
N GLN A 35 14.54 8.21 -25.71
CA GLN A 35 15.19 7.92 -24.43
C GLN A 35 14.85 6.51 -23.94
N LEU A 36 13.58 6.10 -24.04
CA LEU A 36 13.17 4.72 -23.69
C LEU A 36 13.90 3.68 -24.54
N HIS A 37 14.03 3.93 -25.84
CA HIS A 37 14.77 3.04 -26.74
C HIS A 37 16.25 2.90 -26.32
N GLU A 38 16.94 4.01 -26.06
CA GLU A 38 18.33 3.99 -25.57
C GLU A 38 18.46 3.26 -24.23
N GLN A 39 17.58 3.55 -23.27
CA GLN A 39 17.58 2.91 -21.96
C GLN A 39 17.34 1.40 -22.03
N LEU A 40 16.41 0.95 -22.86
CA LEU A 40 16.12 -0.48 -23.01
C LEU A 40 17.31 -1.22 -23.64
N LEU A 41 18.02 -0.62 -24.59
CA LEU A 41 19.27 -1.17 -25.12
C LEU A 41 20.35 -1.27 -24.05
N GLU A 42 20.54 -0.22 -23.24
CA GLU A 42 21.49 -0.22 -22.11
C GLU A 42 21.14 -1.30 -21.07
N ARG A 43 19.84 -1.59 -20.90
CA ARG A 43 19.31 -2.65 -20.02
C ARG A 43 19.32 -4.04 -20.67
N GLY A 44 19.90 -4.17 -21.87
CA GLY A 44 20.14 -5.44 -22.53
C GLY A 44 18.93 -6.03 -23.26
N MET A 45 17.97 -5.20 -23.67
CA MET A 45 16.93 -5.61 -24.61
C MET A 45 17.49 -5.66 -26.03
N ASP A 46 17.17 -6.73 -26.76
CA ASP A 46 17.61 -6.92 -28.15
C ASP A 46 16.65 -6.28 -29.14
N TYR A 47 15.36 -6.28 -28.81
CA TYR A 47 14.28 -5.68 -29.60
C TYR A 47 13.51 -4.68 -28.76
N ILE A 48 13.07 -3.60 -29.40
CA ILE A 48 12.41 -2.48 -28.74
C ILE A 48 11.00 -2.29 -29.32
N THR A 49 10.06 -2.02 -28.43
CA THR A 49 8.72 -1.58 -28.80
C THR A 49 8.14 -0.70 -27.71
N ILE A 50 7.04 -0.01 -28.02
CA ILE A 50 6.26 0.81 -27.09
C ILE A 50 4.79 0.44 -27.31
N THR A 51 4.05 0.22 -26.24
CA THR A 51 2.64 -0.20 -26.29
C THR A 51 1.74 0.91 -25.77
N ASP A 52 1.79 2.08 -26.41
CA ASP A 52 0.95 3.20 -26.01
C ASP A 52 -0.55 2.86 -26.11
N HIS A 53 -1.35 3.49 -25.25
CA HIS A 53 -2.76 3.16 -25.08
C HIS A 53 -3.59 3.67 -26.28
N ASP A 54 -4.19 2.72 -27.01
CA ASP A 54 -4.99 2.96 -28.23
C ASP A 54 -4.28 3.83 -29.29
N THR A 55 -2.95 3.81 -29.34
CA THR A 55 -2.18 4.60 -30.31
C THR A 55 -0.80 4.00 -30.59
N ILE A 56 -0.29 4.23 -31.80
CA ILE A 56 1.05 3.81 -32.25
C ILE A 56 2.05 4.96 -32.32
N GLU A 57 1.65 6.19 -31.97
CA GLU A 57 2.46 7.40 -32.19
C GLU A 57 3.84 7.35 -31.53
N GLY A 58 3.95 6.80 -30.31
CA GLY A 58 5.24 6.63 -29.64
C GLY A 58 6.16 5.67 -30.39
N CYS A 59 5.62 4.56 -30.89
CA CYS A 59 6.36 3.62 -31.74
C CYS A 59 6.81 4.27 -33.06
N LEU A 60 5.98 5.10 -33.70
CA LEU A 60 6.33 5.77 -34.95
C LEU A 60 7.54 6.70 -34.79
N GLN A 61 7.75 7.28 -33.59
CA GLN A 61 8.93 8.10 -33.30
C GLN A 61 10.25 7.31 -33.35
N ILE A 62 10.20 5.99 -33.15
CA ILE A 62 11.39 5.10 -33.09
C ILE A 62 11.38 4.00 -34.17
N ALA A 63 10.36 3.92 -35.02
CA ALA A 63 10.20 2.86 -36.01
C ALA A 63 11.34 2.78 -37.04
N HIS A 64 12.07 3.89 -37.25
CA HIS A 64 13.24 3.95 -38.13
C HIS A 64 14.53 3.40 -37.49
N LEU A 65 14.52 3.16 -36.17
CA LEU A 65 15.66 2.62 -35.43
C LEU A 65 15.75 1.09 -35.59
N PRO A 66 16.96 0.51 -35.56
CA PRO A 66 17.13 -0.92 -35.79
C PRO A 66 16.48 -1.75 -34.68
N ARG A 67 15.93 -2.92 -35.06
CA ARG A 67 15.31 -3.88 -34.14
C ARG A 67 14.09 -3.34 -33.37
N THR A 68 13.45 -2.31 -33.91
CA THR A 68 12.17 -1.79 -33.43
C THR A 68 11.01 -2.40 -34.22
N PHE A 69 9.86 -2.61 -33.58
CA PHE A 69 8.59 -2.93 -34.24
C PHE A 69 7.43 -2.17 -33.60
N ILE A 70 6.38 -1.91 -34.39
CA ILE A 70 5.21 -1.15 -33.96
C ILE A 70 4.28 -2.05 -33.14
N SER A 71 3.81 -1.52 -32.02
CA SER A 71 2.88 -2.17 -31.11
C SER A 71 1.93 -1.16 -30.50
N GLU A 72 0.87 -1.63 -29.85
CA GLU A 72 -0.06 -0.82 -29.08
C GLU A 72 -0.71 -1.65 -27.97
N GLN A 73 -1.23 -0.98 -26.95
CA GLN A 73 -2.17 -1.58 -26.00
C GLN A 73 -3.59 -1.18 -26.37
N VAL A 74 -4.40 -2.15 -26.73
CA VAL A 74 -5.76 -1.95 -27.22
C VAL A 74 -6.76 -2.10 -26.08
N THR A 75 -7.59 -1.09 -25.87
CA THR A 75 -8.78 -1.17 -25.03
C THR A 75 -9.92 -1.85 -25.77
N THR A 76 -10.53 -2.85 -25.12
CA THR A 76 -11.64 -3.63 -25.66
C THR A 76 -12.68 -3.98 -24.58
N TYR A 77 -13.83 -4.50 -25.01
CA TYR A 77 -14.99 -4.81 -24.19
C TYR A 77 -15.67 -6.09 -24.66
N PHE A 78 -16.37 -6.77 -23.75
CA PHE A 78 -17.37 -7.75 -24.16
C PHE A 78 -18.63 -7.01 -24.67
N PRO A 79 -19.33 -7.52 -25.70
CA PRO A 79 -20.54 -6.91 -26.22
C PRO A 79 -21.59 -6.69 -25.12
N ASN A 80 -22.13 -5.47 -25.05
CA ASN A 80 -23.10 -5.04 -24.04
C ASN A 80 -22.60 -5.18 -22.58
N ASP A 81 -21.29 -5.32 -22.38
CA ASP A 81 -20.67 -5.37 -21.05
C ASP A 81 -19.73 -4.19 -20.87
N PRO A 82 -19.89 -3.38 -19.81
CA PRO A 82 -19.01 -2.24 -19.59
C PRO A 82 -17.66 -2.62 -18.96
N CYS A 83 -17.34 -3.91 -18.79
CA CYS A 83 -16.02 -4.35 -18.32
C CYS A 83 -14.93 -3.98 -19.33
N LYS A 84 -14.00 -3.12 -18.90
CA LYS A 84 -12.87 -2.69 -19.71
C LYS A 84 -11.74 -3.71 -19.61
N LEU A 85 -11.18 -4.09 -20.75
CA LEU A 85 -10.07 -5.04 -20.89
C LEU A 85 -8.98 -4.44 -21.75
N HIS A 86 -7.74 -4.89 -21.55
CA HIS A 86 -6.60 -4.45 -22.34
C HIS A 86 -5.91 -5.66 -23.00
N LEU A 87 -5.60 -5.52 -24.29
CA LEU A 87 -4.80 -6.47 -25.05
C LEU A 87 -3.52 -5.80 -25.51
N LEU A 88 -2.39 -6.47 -25.32
CA LEU A 88 -1.12 -6.07 -25.93
C LEU A 88 -1.07 -6.66 -27.34
N VAL A 89 -0.74 -5.83 -28.32
CA VAL A 89 -0.70 -6.21 -29.74
C VAL A 89 0.63 -5.75 -30.34
N TRP A 90 1.34 -6.66 -31.01
CA TRP A 90 2.73 -6.43 -31.42
C TRP A 90 3.00 -6.76 -32.88
N GLY A 91 3.89 -5.98 -33.50
CA GLY A 91 4.36 -6.17 -34.87
C GLY A 91 3.32 -5.82 -35.91
N ILE A 92 2.57 -4.74 -35.68
CA ILE A 92 1.49 -4.28 -36.57
C ILE A 92 2.00 -3.23 -37.56
N SER A 93 1.25 -2.99 -38.62
CA SER A 93 1.40 -1.84 -39.51
C SER A 93 0.41 -0.73 -39.15
N GLU A 94 0.64 0.49 -39.64
CA GLU A 94 -0.32 1.59 -39.50
C GLU A 94 -1.71 1.24 -40.07
N GLN A 95 -1.76 0.42 -41.13
CA GLN A 95 -3.03 -0.05 -41.68
C GLN A 95 -3.73 -1.01 -40.72
N GLN A 96 -2.99 -1.94 -40.12
CA GLN A 96 -3.54 -2.88 -39.15
C GLN A 96 -4.01 -2.18 -37.88
N HIS A 97 -3.32 -1.11 -37.43
CA HIS A 97 -3.79 -0.26 -36.33
C HIS A 97 -5.17 0.35 -36.63
N ARG A 98 -5.37 0.94 -37.82
CA ARG A 98 -6.69 1.47 -38.24
C ARG A 98 -7.77 0.39 -38.28
N GLU A 99 -7.41 -0.82 -38.70
CA GLU A 99 -8.33 -1.97 -38.73
C GLU A 99 -8.67 -2.46 -37.31
N ILE A 100 -7.70 -2.47 -36.39
CA ILE A 100 -7.90 -2.76 -34.97
C ILE A 100 -8.84 -1.72 -34.35
N GLU A 101 -8.62 -0.42 -34.60
CA GLU A 101 -9.49 0.65 -34.11
C GLU A 101 -10.95 0.46 -34.52
N ALA A 102 -11.20 -0.06 -35.72
CA ALA A 102 -12.55 -0.28 -36.23
C ALA A 102 -13.29 -1.44 -35.54
N VAL A 103 -12.57 -2.41 -34.94
CA VAL A 103 -13.16 -3.62 -34.34
C VAL A 103 -12.96 -3.74 -32.82
N ARG A 104 -12.14 -2.86 -32.22
CA ARG A 104 -11.72 -3.00 -30.82
C ARG A 104 -12.85 -2.94 -29.79
N ASP A 105 -13.98 -2.32 -30.10
CA ASP A 105 -15.12 -2.22 -29.18
C ASP A 105 -15.84 -3.56 -28.94
N ASN A 106 -15.49 -4.60 -29.71
CA ASN A 106 -15.98 -5.96 -29.54
C ASN A 106 -14.81 -6.96 -29.50
N ILE A 107 -14.53 -7.52 -28.32
CA ILE A 107 -13.40 -8.44 -28.12
C ILE A 107 -13.47 -9.69 -29.00
N PHE A 108 -14.67 -10.15 -29.40
CA PHE A 108 -14.81 -11.30 -30.28
C PHE A 108 -14.40 -10.98 -31.72
N GLU A 109 -14.77 -9.80 -32.22
CA GLU A 109 -14.36 -9.30 -33.54
C GLU A 109 -12.86 -9.02 -33.57
N LEU A 110 -12.35 -8.35 -32.52
CA LEU A 110 -10.93 -8.09 -32.36
C LEU A 110 -10.12 -9.39 -32.30
N GLN A 111 -10.55 -10.37 -31.50
CA GLN A 111 -9.86 -11.67 -31.41
C GLN A 111 -9.85 -12.39 -32.77
N HIS A 112 -10.98 -12.39 -33.49
CA HIS A 112 -11.07 -13.00 -34.82
C HIS A 112 -10.10 -12.33 -35.81
N TYR A 113 -10.05 -10.99 -35.81
CA TYR A 113 -9.13 -10.23 -36.65
C TYR A 113 -7.66 -10.55 -36.31
N LEU A 114 -7.28 -10.50 -35.03
CA LEU A 114 -5.90 -10.80 -34.58
C LEU A 114 -5.47 -12.23 -34.98
N GLN A 115 -6.39 -13.20 -34.89
CA GLN A 115 -6.12 -14.58 -35.26
C GLN A 115 -5.97 -14.76 -36.77
N THR A 116 -6.90 -14.22 -37.56
CA THR A 116 -6.89 -14.35 -39.03
C THR A 116 -5.68 -13.67 -39.68
N THR A 117 -5.22 -12.56 -39.10
CA THR A 117 -4.04 -11.82 -39.54
C THR A 117 -2.72 -12.30 -38.92
N GLN A 118 -2.77 -13.30 -38.03
CA GLN A 118 -1.60 -13.87 -37.34
C GLN A 118 -0.76 -12.82 -36.58
N ILE A 119 -1.43 -11.82 -35.99
CA ILE A 119 -0.78 -10.80 -35.16
C ILE A 119 -0.43 -11.38 -33.79
N ALA A 120 0.77 -11.08 -33.28
CA ALA A 120 1.18 -11.49 -31.94
C ALA A 120 0.46 -10.63 -30.89
N HIS A 121 -0.13 -11.26 -29.88
CA HIS A 121 -0.92 -10.53 -28.88
C HIS A 121 -0.98 -11.29 -27.54
N ALA A 122 -1.33 -10.59 -26.45
CA ALA A 122 -1.64 -11.20 -25.16
C ALA A 122 -2.64 -10.35 -24.36
N VAL A 123 -3.34 -10.98 -23.42
CA VAL A 123 -4.17 -10.26 -22.44
C VAL A 123 -3.25 -9.57 -21.43
N ALA A 124 -3.36 -8.24 -21.29
CA ALA A 124 -2.61 -7.47 -20.31
C ALA A 124 -3.18 -7.67 -18.89
N HIS A 125 -2.29 -7.68 -17.88
CA HIS A 125 -2.60 -7.68 -16.45
C HIS A 125 -3.92 -8.42 -16.08
N PRO A 126 -4.01 -9.75 -16.31
CA PRO A 126 -5.28 -10.47 -16.32
C PRO A 126 -6.01 -10.51 -14.98
N LEU A 127 -5.32 -10.31 -13.85
CA LEU A 127 -5.94 -10.20 -12.52
C LEU A 127 -5.98 -8.75 -12.00
N TYR A 128 -6.03 -7.77 -12.90
CA TYR A 128 -6.23 -6.37 -12.57
C TYR A 128 -7.54 -5.85 -13.18
N SER A 129 -8.41 -5.29 -12.33
CA SER A 129 -9.71 -4.78 -12.77
C SER A 129 -9.62 -3.29 -13.13
N VAL A 130 -9.39 -3.00 -14.42
CA VAL A 130 -9.16 -1.64 -14.94
C VAL A 130 -10.22 -0.63 -14.51
N ASN A 131 -11.50 -1.03 -14.53
CA ASN A 131 -12.62 -0.16 -14.13
C ASN A 131 -13.50 -0.78 -13.01
N GLY A 132 -12.98 -1.75 -12.27
CA GLY A 132 -13.67 -2.39 -11.14
C GLY A 132 -14.81 -3.35 -11.52
N LYS A 133 -14.93 -3.76 -12.79
CA LYS A 133 -16.01 -4.63 -13.30
C LYS A 133 -15.55 -6.01 -13.76
N LEU A 134 -14.30 -6.36 -13.50
CA LEU A 134 -13.75 -7.66 -13.89
C LEU A 134 -14.30 -8.76 -12.95
N GLU A 135 -14.83 -9.83 -13.53
CA GLU A 135 -15.54 -10.92 -12.84
C GLU A 135 -14.99 -12.26 -13.35
N ALA A 136 -15.29 -13.36 -12.66
CA ALA A 136 -14.80 -14.68 -13.05
C ALA A 136 -15.25 -15.06 -14.47
N ARG A 137 -16.52 -14.78 -14.83
CA ARG A 137 -17.05 -14.99 -16.18
C ARG A 137 -16.25 -14.29 -17.28
N HIS A 138 -15.64 -13.15 -17.00
CA HIS A 138 -14.78 -12.45 -17.97
C HIS A 138 -13.48 -13.23 -18.18
N LEU A 139 -12.88 -13.73 -17.09
CA LEU A 139 -11.65 -14.54 -17.16
C LEU A 139 -11.88 -15.87 -17.87
N GLU A 140 -13.01 -16.53 -17.62
CA GLU A 140 -13.38 -17.77 -18.33
C GLU A 140 -13.43 -17.57 -19.84
N GLN A 141 -14.08 -16.49 -20.28
CA GLN A 141 -14.15 -16.16 -21.70
C GLN A 141 -12.77 -15.80 -22.28
N LEU A 142 -11.96 -15.01 -21.55
CA LEU A 142 -10.58 -14.72 -21.96
C LEU A 142 -9.73 -15.98 -22.08
N ILE A 143 -9.91 -16.96 -21.19
CA ILE A 143 -9.26 -18.28 -21.27
C ILE A 143 -9.69 -19.00 -22.56
N LEU A 144 -10.94 -18.90 -23.01
CA LEU A 144 -11.37 -19.53 -24.26
C LEU A 144 -10.83 -18.80 -25.50
N LEU A 145 -10.74 -17.46 -25.44
CA LEU A 145 -10.39 -16.59 -26.55
C LEU A 145 -8.90 -16.43 -26.80
N PHE A 146 -8.07 -16.50 -25.75
CA PHE A 146 -6.66 -16.15 -25.83
C PHE A 146 -5.73 -17.24 -25.29
N LYS A 147 -4.60 -17.40 -25.99
CA LYS A 147 -3.53 -18.32 -25.62
C LYS A 147 -2.48 -17.67 -24.70
N HIS A 148 -2.25 -16.37 -24.88
CA HIS A 148 -1.17 -15.63 -24.24
C HIS A 148 -1.71 -14.62 -23.22
N PHE A 149 -1.02 -14.57 -22.09
CA PHE A 149 -1.35 -13.69 -20.97
C PHE A 149 -0.08 -13.02 -20.46
N GLU A 150 -0.19 -11.78 -20.02
CA GLU A 150 0.86 -11.16 -19.24
C GLU A 150 0.99 -11.88 -17.89
N GLY A 151 2.11 -12.58 -17.72
CA GLY A 151 2.43 -13.36 -16.53
C GLY A 151 3.35 -12.63 -15.55
N ILE A 152 4.04 -11.57 -15.98
CA ILE A 152 4.81 -10.66 -15.13
C ILE A 152 4.56 -9.24 -15.63
N ASN A 153 4.01 -8.40 -14.76
CA ASN A 153 3.82 -6.98 -15.02
C ASN A 153 4.69 -6.19 -14.03
N GLY A 154 5.64 -5.39 -14.54
CA GLY A 154 6.61 -4.65 -13.73
C GLY A 154 6.04 -3.47 -12.94
N LEU A 155 4.83 -3.02 -13.28
CA LEU A 155 4.12 -1.96 -12.57
C LEU A 155 3.28 -2.51 -11.43
N ARG A 156 2.74 -3.73 -11.53
CA ARG A 156 1.77 -4.28 -10.56
C ARG A 156 2.41 -5.17 -9.49
N ASP A 157 1.79 -5.24 -8.32
CA ASP A 157 2.25 -6.09 -7.21
C ASP A 157 2.43 -7.55 -7.67
N ALA A 158 3.57 -8.14 -7.29
CA ALA A 158 3.95 -9.49 -7.69
C ALA A 158 2.90 -10.55 -7.34
N LEU A 159 2.08 -10.35 -6.31
CA LEU A 159 0.98 -11.24 -5.94
C LEU A 159 0.01 -11.47 -7.11
N LEU A 160 -0.29 -10.43 -7.91
CA LEU A 160 -1.19 -10.57 -9.06
C LEU A 160 -0.59 -11.47 -10.14
N SER A 161 0.69 -11.28 -10.45
CA SER A 161 1.44 -12.09 -11.40
C SER A 161 1.53 -13.55 -10.94
N ASP A 162 1.86 -13.78 -9.67
CA ASP A 162 1.96 -15.12 -9.09
C ASP A 162 0.61 -15.86 -9.09
N LEU A 163 -0.47 -15.16 -8.76
CA LEU A 163 -1.81 -15.71 -8.78
C LEU A 163 -2.28 -16.01 -10.21
N ALA A 164 -2.04 -15.10 -11.18
CA ALA A 164 -2.41 -15.33 -12.57
C ALA A 164 -1.72 -16.59 -13.11
N ARG A 165 -0.41 -16.72 -12.87
CA ARG A 165 0.37 -17.91 -13.26
C ARG A 165 -0.14 -19.17 -12.56
N THR A 166 -0.49 -19.09 -11.28
CA THR A 166 -1.04 -20.22 -10.52
C THR A 166 -2.38 -20.67 -11.11
N LEU A 167 -3.30 -19.74 -11.32
CA LEU A 167 -4.63 -20.00 -11.88
C LEU A 167 -4.52 -20.66 -13.27
N PHE A 168 -3.76 -20.06 -14.18
CA PHE A 168 -3.69 -20.52 -15.55
C PHE A 168 -2.91 -21.84 -15.73
N LYS A 169 -1.95 -22.15 -14.83
CA LYS A 169 -1.24 -23.45 -14.84
C LYS A 169 -2.09 -24.61 -14.30
N GLN A 170 -3.16 -24.33 -13.56
CA GLN A 170 -4.07 -25.32 -13.00
C GLN A 170 -5.22 -25.69 -13.94
N LEU A 171 -5.32 -25.05 -15.11
CA LEU A 171 -6.36 -25.35 -16.09
C LEU A 171 -6.24 -26.79 -16.61
N THR A 172 -7.37 -27.47 -16.69
CA THR A 172 -7.48 -28.81 -17.28
C THR A 172 -8.40 -28.77 -18.50
N GLN A 173 -8.38 -29.83 -19.31
CA GLN A 173 -9.28 -29.95 -20.45
C GLN A 173 -10.75 -29.93 -20.01
N GLU A 174 -11.09 -30.60 -18.92
CA GLU A 174 -12.44 -30.64 -18.36
C GLU A 174 -12.94 -29.24 -17.97
N LYS A 175 -12.05 -28.41 -17.41
CA LYS A 175 -12.40 -27.01 -17.06
C LYS A 175 -12.64 -26.15 -18.29
N ILE A 176 -11.86 -26.35 -19.36
CA ILE A 176 -12.12 -25.66 -20.63
C ILE A 176 -13.49 -26.08 -21.18
N ASP A 177 -13.81 -27.37 -21.17
CA ASP A 177 -15.10 -27.87 -21.67
C ASP A 177 -16.27 -27.30 -20.82
N GLU A 178 -16.10 -27.20 -19.50
CA GLU A 178 -17.05 -26.54 -18.60
C GLU A 178 -17.27 -25.07 -18.99
N PHE A 179 -16.20 -24.31 -19.20
CA PHE A 179 -16.28 -22.90 -19.60
C PHE A 179 -16.92 -22.74 -20.99
N ALA A 180 -16.52 -23.55 -21.97
CA ALA A 180 -17.06 -23.51 -23.32
C ALA A 180 -18.57 -23.78 -23.34
N ASN A 181 -19.03 -24.77 -22.55
CA ASN A 181 -20.45 -25.08 -22.40
C ASN A 181 -21.21 -23.94 -21.70
N ARG A 182 -20.63 -23.34 -20.65
CA ARG A 182 -21.25 -22.23 -19.90
C ARG A 182 -21.44 -20.98 -20.75
N HIS A 183 -20.45 -20.62 -21.55
CA HIS A 183 -20.48 -19.43 -22.40
C HIS A 183 -21.00 -19.68 -23.81
N ASN A 184 -21.28 -20.94 -24.16
CA ASN A 184 -21.79 -21.36 -25.45
C ASN A 184 -20.90 -20.93 -26.64
N PHE A 185 -19.57 -20.99 -26.47
CA PHE A 185 -18.64 -20.85 -27.59
C PHE A 185 -17.37 -21.69 -27.40
N ALA A 186 -16.80 -22.14 -28.53
CA ALA A 186 -15.64 -23.01 -28.56
C ALA A 186 -14.33 -22.21 -28.36
N PRO A 187 -13.30 -22.83 -27.75
CA PRO A 187 -11.97 -22.23 -27.69
C PRO A 187 -11.40 -21.91 -29.08
N THR A 188 -10.65 -20.82 -29.20
CA THR A 188 -10.15 -20.31 -30.49
C THR A 188 -8.80 -20.90 -30.88
N HIS A 189 -8.12 -21.60 -29.96
CA HIS A 189 -6.79 -22.16 -30.15
C HIS A 189 -6.68 -23.60 -29.62
N ALA A 190 -5.70 -24.34 -30.15
CA ALA A 190 -5.41 -25.70 -29.72
C ALA A 190 -4.85 -25.76 -28.29
N LYS A 191 -5.19 -26.84 -27.57
CA LYS A 191 -4.78 -27.06 -26.16
C LYS A 191 -5.04 -25.82 -25.27
N PRO A 192 -6.29 -25.34 -25.19
CA PRO A 192 -6.62 -24.08 -24.53
C PRO A 192 -6.31 -24.03 -23.03
N TRP A 193 -6.14 -25.17 -22.37
CA TRP A 193 -5.66 -25.27 -20.99
C TRP A 193 -4.16 -24.95 -20.83
N ASN A 194 -3.38 -24.96 -21.91
CA ASN A 194 -1.96 -24.59 -21.90
C ASN A 194 -1.79 -23.11 -22.25
N LYS A 195 -1.57 -22.27 -21.23
CA LYS A 195 -1.34 -20.83 -21.41
C LYS A 195 0.13 -20.48 -21.55
N ILE A 196 0.41 -19.44 -22.33
CA ILE A 196 1.74 -18.85 -22.52
C ILE A 196 1.84 -17.53 -21.77
N PHE A 197 2.99 -17.28 -21.15
CA PHE A 197 3.24 -16.08 -20.36
C PHE A 197 4.26 -15.17 -21.04
N VAL A 198 3.89 -13.91 -21.20
CA VAL A 198 4.80 -12.81 -21.56
C VAL A 198 5.02 -11.90 -20.35
N GLY A 199 6.04 -11.06 -20.41
CA GLY A 199 6.29 -10.02 -19.42
C GLY A 199 6.68 -8.70 -20.06
N GLY A 200 6.37 -7.63 -19.34
CA GLY A 200 6.77 -6.27 -19.67
C GLY A 200 6.70 -5.37 -18.44
N SER A 201 7.41 -4.25 -18.46
CA SER A 201 7.57 -3.41 -17.28
C SER A 201 6.31 -2.63 -16.91
N ASP A 202 5.41 -2.42 -17.86
CA ASP A 202 4.23 -1.53 -17.76
C ASP A 202 4.67 -0.14 -17.23
N ASP A 203 5.85 0.33 -17.67
CA ASP A 203 6.46 1.53 -17.12
C ASP A 203 5.92 2.76 -17.84
N HIS A 204 5.35 3.67 -17.06
CA HIS A 204 4.90 4.99 -17.51
C HIS A 204 5.87 6.09 -17.09
N GLY A 205 6.74 5.83 -16.10
CA GLY A 205 7.61 6.84 -15.50
C GLY A 205 8.97 6.98 -16.17
N GLY A 206 9.35 6.05 -17.06
CA GLY A 206 10.64 6.03 -17.76
C GLY A 206 11.83 5.67 -16.87
N GLN A 207 11.57 5.19 -15.66
CA GLN A 207 12.59 4.84 -14.67
C GLN A 207 12.79 3.33 -14.58
N PHE A 208 11.73 2.54 -14.82
CA PHE A 208 11.70 1.10 -14.57
C PHE A 208 11.51 0.27 -15.85
N ALA A 209 11.61 0.89 -17.04
CA ALA A 209 11.69 0.24 -18.34
C ALA A 209 12.59 -1.02 -18.33
N GLY A 210 12.08 -2.17 -18.75
CA GLY A 210 12.82 -3.43 -18.78
C GLY A 210 12.97 -4.14 -17.43
N SER A 211 12.31 -3.67 -16.35
CA SER A 211 12.24 -4.38 -15.06
C SER A 211 11.53 -5.74 -15.16
N ALA A 212 10.64 -5.87 -16.13
CA ALA A 212 10.08 -7.13 -16.60
C ALA A 212 10.12 -7.17 -18.12
N PHE A 213 10.32 -8.35 -18.68
CA PHE A 213 10.54 -8.54 -20.12
C PHE A 213 10.24 -9.97 -20.53
N THR A 214 10.21 -10.20 -21.84
CA THR A 214 10.04 -11.53 -22.44
C THR A 214 11.33 -11.96 -23.14
N GLU A 215 11.78 -13.18 -22.85
CA GLU A 215 12.94 -13.80 -23.47
C GLU A 215 12.52 -14.94 -24.43
N THR A 216 13.20 -15.03 -25.57
CA THR A 216 13.06 -16.10 -26.56
C THR A 216 14.44 -16.67 -26.93
N LEU A 217 14.46 -17.72 -27.76
CA LEU A 217 15.66 -18.13 -28.47
C LEU A 217 16.22 -16.96 -29.30
N ALA A 218 17.52 -17.00 -29.63
CA ALA A 218 18.14 -15.95 -30.43
C ALA A 218 17.39 -15.78 -31.77
N ALA A 219 16.77 -14.63 -31.96
CA ALA A 219 16.04 -14.29 -33.17
C ALA A 219 16.95 -13.47 -34.10
N SER A 220 16.79 -13.69 -35.41
CA SER A 220 17.52 -12.96 -36.45
C SER A 220 16.84 -11.65 -36.85
N SER A 221 15.55 -11.49 -36.55
CA SER A 221 14.72 -10.32 -36.88
C SER A 221 13.54 -10.17 -35.93
N ALA A 222 12.88 -9.02 -35.93
CA ALA A 222 11.71 -8.76 -35.09
C ALA A 222 10.55 -9.72 -35.45
N GLU A 223 10.38 -10.03 -36.74
CA GLU A 223 9.37 -10.98 -37.22
C GLU A 223 9.63 -12.38 -36.65
N LYS A 224 10.90 -12.80 -36.61
CA LYS A 224 11.27 -14.11 -36.03
C LYS A 224 11.08 -14.13 -34.51
N PHE A 225 11.38 -13.04 -33.84
CA PHE A 225 11.12 -12.87 -32.41
C PHE A 225 9.62 -13.02 -32.12
N LEU A 226 8.77 -12.30 -32.85
CA LEU A 226 7.30 -12.37 -32.71
C LEU A 226 6.72 -13.73 -33.13
N GLU A 227 7.34 -14.42 -34.08
CA GLU A 227 7.01 -15.81 -34.41
C GLU A 227 7.22 -16.74 -33.20
N PHE A 228 8.35 -16.64 -32.52
CA PHE A 228 8.59 -17.39 -31.28
C PHE A 228 7.54 -17.06 -30.21
N ILE A 229 7.17 -15.78 -30.06
CA ILE A 229 6.06 -15.39 -29.16
C ILE A 229 4.78 -16.12 -29.55
N ARG A 230 4.31 -16.04 -30.81
CA ARG A 230 3.06 -16.69 -31.26
C ARG A 230 3.08 -18.21 -31.05
N CYS A 231 4.20 -18.86 -31.35
CA CYS A 231 4.39 -20.30 -31.14
C CYS A 231 4.33 -20.67 -29.65
N GLY A 232 4.74 -19.75 -28.78
CA GLY A 232 4.82 -19.94 -27.33
C GLY A 232 6.22 -20.32 -26.85
N ASP A 233 7.24 -20.12 -27.69
CA ASP A 233 8.64 -20.39 -27.40
C ASP A 233 9.29 -19.21 -26.68
N CYS A 234 8.67 -18.80 -25.57
CA CYS A 234 9.06 -17.63 -24.80
C CYS A 234 8.92 -17.82 -23.29
N THR A 235 9.55 -16.95 -22.52
CA THR A 235 9.46 -16.93 -21.07
C THR A 235 9.42 -15.50 -20.54
N ALA A 236 8.44 -15.20 -19.71
CA ALA A 236 8.39 -13.96 -18.93
C ALA A 236 9.44 -13.99 -17.82
N LEU A 237 10.25 -12.93 -17.74
CA LEU A 237 11.31 -12.74 -16.74
C LEU A 237 11.21 -11.33 -16.11
N GLY A 238 11.92 -11.12 -15.01
CA GLY A 238 11.93 -9.88 -14.24
C GLY A 238 11.15 -9.97 -12.93
N HIS A 239 10.69 -8.82 -12.43
CA HIS A 239 9.97 -8.73 -11.15
C HIS A 239 8.71 -7.87 -11.26
N GLY A 240 7.75 -8.10 -10.36
CA GLY A 240 6.60 -7.22 -10.20
C GLY A 240 6.97 -5.86 -9.59
N GLY A 241 6.03 -4.92 -9.66
CA GLY A 241 6.18 -3.58 -9.11
C GLY A 241 6.08 -3.53 -7.59
N THR A 242 6.47 -2.39 -7.03
CA THR A 242 6.27 -2.06 -5.62
C THR A 242 5.58 -0.70 -5.47
N PRO A 243 4.95 -0.42 -4.32
CA PRO A 243 4.45 0.92 -4.02
C PRO A 243 5.50 2.01 -4.20
N LEU A 244 6.75 1.75 -3.79
CA LEU A 244 7.82 2.73 -3.87
C LEU A 244 8.22 3.03 -5.31
N MET A 245 8.31 2.01 -6.18
CA MET A 245 8.56 2.20 -7.61
C MET A 245 7.46 3.04 -8.27
N LEU A 246 6.19 2.69 -8.01
CA LEU A 246 5.06 3.44 -8.57
C LEU A 246 5.05 4.91 -8.09
N SER A 247 5.27 5.14 -6.80
CA SER A 247 5.40 6.50 -6.26
C SER A 247 6.57 7.26 -6.87
N HIS A 248 7.69 6.58 -7.09
CA HIS A 248 8.88 7.18 -7.72
C HIS A 248 8.62 7.58 -9.17
N GLY A 249 8.00 6.68 -9.95
CA GLY A 249 7.53 6.99 -11.30
C GLY A 249 6.59 8.19 -11.32
N PHE A 250 5.63 8.24 -10.39
CA PHE A 250 4.73 9.38 -10.23
C PHE A 250 5.47 10.69 -9.95
N TYR A 251 6.42 10.71 -9.02
CA TYR A 251 7.22 11.91 -8.75
C TYR A 251 7.96 12.37 -10.00
N ASN A 252 8.51 11.45 -10.78
CA ASN A 252 9.19 11.78 -12.03
C ASN A 252 8.22 12.43 -13.02
N THR A 253 7.05 11.82 -13.25
CA THR A 253 6.01 12.37 -14.12
C THR A 253 5.59 13.77 -13.67
N VAL A 254 5.48 14.02 -12.35
CA VAL A 254 5.08 15.35 -11.82
C VAL A 254 6.15 16.39 -12.06
N ALA A 255 7.41 16.00 -11.90
CA ALA A 255 8.53 16.88 -12.14
C ALA A 255 8.60 17.31 -13.60
N CYS A 256 8.50 16.36 -14.53
CA CYS A 256 8.48 16.63 -15.97
C CYS A 256 7.30 17.55 -16.34
N PHE A 257 6.10 17.28 -15.81
CA PHE A 257 4.94 18.16 -16.00
C PHE A 257 5.19 19.60 -15.54
N ILE A 258 5.79 19.78 -14.36
CA ILE A 258 6.11 21.10 -13.83
C ILE A 258 7.19 21.78 -14.68
N GLN A 259 8.23 21.05 -15.09
CA GLN A 259 9.28 21.56 -15.96
C GLN A 259 8.68 22.08 -17.26
N ASP A 260 7.91 21.27 -17.98
CA ASP A 260 7.34 21.64 -19.29
C ASP A 260 6.42 22.86 -19.22
N ARG A 261 5.57 22.99 -18.18
CA ARG A 261 4.61 24.11 -18.07
C ARG A 261 5.20 25.39 -17.47
N PHE A 262 6.30 25.32 -16.73
CA PHE A 262 6.79 26.45 -15.93
C PHE A 262 8.27 26.84 -16.16
N HIS A 263 9.01 26.16 -17.04
CA HIS A 263 10.43 26.44 -17.31
C HIS A 263 10.72 27.92 -17.60
N GLU A 264 9.90 28.58 -18.42
CA GLU A 264 10.09 30.01 -18.75
C GLU A 264 9.66 30.98 -17.63
N LYS A 265 8.84 30.55 -16.67
CA LYS A 265 8.26 31.41 -15.62
C LYS A 265 8.97 31.34 -14.27
N LEU A 266 9.82 30.33 -14.04
CA LEU A 266 10.43 30.06 -12.73
C LEU A 266 11.75 30.83 -12.46
N GLY A 267 12.32 31.52 -13.45
CA GLY A 267 13.52 32.34 -13.28
C GLY A 267 14.79 31.55 -12.90
N PRO A 268 15.90 32.21 -12.52
CA PRO A 268 17.20 31.56 -12.26
C PRO A 268 17.20 30.57 -11.09
N GLY A 269 16.21 30.65 -10.18
CA GLY A 269 16.04 29.68 -9.09
C GLY A 269 15.53 28.31 -9.55
N ALA A 270 15.03 28.20 -10.80
CA ALA A 270 14.54 26.97 -11.38
C ALA A 270 15.64 25.91 -11.54
N ALA A 271 16.82 26.29 -12.04
CA ALA A 271 17.94 25.38 -12.27
C ALA A 271 18.47 24.77 -10.97
N LEU A 272 18.49 25.55 -9.88
CA LEU A 272 18.84 25.05 -8.55
C LEU A 272 17.79 24.06 -8.03
N LEU A 273 16.51 24.42 -8.14
CA LEU A 273 15.39 23.54 -7.74
C LEU A 273 15.37 22.23 -8.53
N GLU A 274 15.64 22.31 -9.83
CA GLU A 274 15.73 21.17 -10.73
C GLU A 274 16.88 20.23 -10.34
N LYS A 275 18.07 20.76 -10.05
CA LYS A 275 19.19 19.93 -9.57
C LYS A 275 18.92 19.34 -8.19
N MET A 276 18.29 20.10 -7.29
CA MET A 276 17.88 19.58 -5.97
C MET A 276 16.86 18.44 -6.10
N PHE A 277 15.89 18.60 -7.00
CA PHE A 277 14.88 17.59 -7.26
C PHE A 277 15.47 16.34 -7.94
N SER A 278 16.33 16.52 -8.95
CA SER A 278 17.09 15.44 -9.58
C SER A 278 17.87 14.63 -8.55
N ARG A 279 18.60 15.29 -7.64
CA ARG A 279 19.29 14.59 -6.53
C ARG A 279 18.34 13.84 -5.61
N PHE A 280 17.19 14.41 -5.29
CA PHE A 280 16.16 13.74 -4.50
C PHE A 280 15.64 12.47 -5.18
N MET A 281 15.43 12.52 -6.51
CA MET A 281 15.05 11.36 -7.33
C MET A 281 16.18 10.34 -7.45
N GLU A 282 17.44 10.77 -7.46
CA GLU A 282 18.59 9.86 -7.38
C GLU A 282 18.79 9.25 -5.97
N GLY A 283 17.92 9.54 -5.00
CA GLY A 283 18.06 9.09 -3.61
C GLY A 283 19.23 9.76 -2.87
N ARG A 284 19.72 10.91 -3.35
CA ARG A 284 20.81 11.69 -2.76
C ARG A 284 20.27 12.84 -1.92
N ALA A 285 21.09 13.34 -0.99
CA ALA A 285 20.73 14.53 -0.21
C ALA A 285 20.53 15.74 -1.16
N PRO A 286 19.35 16.40 -1.13
CA PRO A 286 19.05 17.49 -2.07
C PRO A 286 19.97 18.71 -1.93
N THR A 287 20.56 18.92 -0.74
CA THR A 287 21.37 20.10 -0.40
C THR A 287 22.88 19.85 -0.46
N GLU A 288 23.31 18.65 -0.82
CA GLU A 288 24.71 18.25 -0.80
C GLU A 288 25.39 18.54 -2.14
N PHE A 289 25.84 19.78 -2.36
CA PHE A 289 26.52 20.16 -3.61
C PHE A 289 28.04 19.98 -3.50
N THR A 290 28.65 19.41 -4.54
CA THR A 290 30.11 19.39 -4.72
C THR A 290 30.67 20.80 -4.96
N LEU A 291 31.97 21.01 -4.74
CA LEU A 291 32.62 22.31 -4.95
C LEU A 291 32.49 22.80 -6.41
N ARG A 292 32.52 21.88 -7.38
CA ARG A 292 32.33 22.17 -8.80
C ARG A 292 30.90 22.64 -9.09
N GLU A 293 29.90 21.93 -8.57
CA GLU A 293 28.50 22.28 -8.77
C GLU A 293 28.15 23.62 -8.09
N LYS A 294 28.71 23.90 -6.91
CA LYS A 294 28.57 25.21 -6.24
C LYS A 294 29.14 26.34 -7.10
N MET A 295 30.27 26.10 -7.78
CA MET A 295 30.86 27.08 -8.70
C MET A 295 30.00 27.30 -9.94
N GLU A 296 29.43 26.25 -10.53
CA GLU A 296 28.52 26.35 -11.69
C GLU A 296 27.31 27.25 -11.36
N PHE A 297 26.71 27.10 -10.18
CA PHE A 297 25.60 27.95 -9.73
C PHE A 297 25.99 29.41 -9.46
N ILE A 298 27.20 29.66 -8.97
CA ILE A 298 27.70 31.02 -8.77
C ILE A 298 27.92 31.70 -10.13
N VAL A 299 28.45 30.96 -11.11
CA VAL A 299 28.70 31.47 -12.46
C VAL A 299 27.38 31.75 -13.20
N GLU A 300 26.39 30.85 -13.13
CA GLU A 300 25.04 31.07 -13.69
C GLU A 300 24.30 32.21 -12.98
N GLY A 301 24.41 32.32 -11.66
CA GLY A 301 23.82 33.40 -10.86
C GLY A 301 24.39 34.78 -11.16
N VAL A 302 25.69 34.85 -11.48
CA VAL A 302 26.39 36.08 -11.88
C VAL A 302 26.07 36.46 -13.34
N LEU A 303 25.99 35.49 -14.25
CA LEU A 303 25.66 35.72 -15.67
C LEU A 303 24.21 36.16 -15.89
N SER A 304 23.28 35.69 -15.07
CA SER A 304 21.84 36.00 -15.17
C SER A 304 21.40 37.30 -14.50
N GLY A 305 22.31 38.02 -13.80
CA GLY A 305 22.07 39.35 -13.23
C GLY A 305 21.02 39.41 -12.11
N LYS A 306 20.56 38.27 -11.58
CA LYS A 306 19.37 38.16 -10.71
C LYS A 306 19.66 37.54 -9.34
N ILE A 307 20.82 37.86 -8.77
CA ILE A 307 21.23 37.39 -7.43
C ILE A 307 20.20 37.79 -6.33
N PHE A 308 19.38 38.81 -6.57
CA PHE A 308 18.45 39.38 -5.57
C PHE A 308 16.95 39.03 -5.73
N GLU A 309 16.53 38.20 -6.71
CA GLU A 309 15.11 37.84 -6.90
C GLU A 309 14.67 36.52 -6.20
N PHE A 310 15.41 36.02 -5.22
CA PHE A 310 15.12 34.75 -4.51
C PHE A 310 13.96 34.81 -3.48
N ALA A 311 13.16 35.88 -3.44
CA ALA A 311 12.16 36.10 -2.39
C ALA A 311 10.79 36.56 -2.92
N LYS A 312 9.88 35.61 -3.16
CA LYS A 312 8.42 35.87 -3.08
C LYS A 312 7.81 35.08 -1.92
N PRO A 313 6.89 35.65 -1.11
CA PRO A 313 6.79 35.29 0.31
C PRO A 313 5.94 34.05 0.62
N ALA A 314 4.94 33.72 -0.21
CA ALA A 314 3.90 32.75 0.18
C ALA A 314 4.32 31.27 0.03
N ASN A 315 5.18 30.93 -0.94
CA ASN A 315 5.62 29.53 -1.17
C ASN A 315 7.08 29.27 -0.74
N VAL A 316 7.88 30.32 -0.52
CA VAL A 316 9.30 30.19 -0.13
C VAL A 316 9.46 29.88 1.36
N SER A 317 8.45 30.17 2.19
CA SER A 317 8.53 29.94 3.65
C SER A 317 8.69 28.45 4.01
N LEU A 318 7.83 27.58 3.45
CA LEU A 318 7.87 26.14 3.70
C LEU A 318 9.20 25.53 3.21
N TRP A 319 9.66 25.93 2.02
CA TRP A 319 10.92 25.45 1.44
C TRP A 319 12.16 25.94 2.19
N LYS A 320 12.16 27.19 2.65
CA LYS A 320 13.24 27.74 3.50
C LYS A 320 13.29 27.04 4.86
N GLU A 321 12.12 26.72 5.43
CA GLU A 321 12.01 25.98 6.68
C GLU A 321 12.47 24.52 6.52
N LEU A 322 12.06 23.85 5.44
CA LEU A 322 12.52 22.51 5.06
C LEU A 322 14.04 22.46 4.79
N SER A 323 14.56 23.41 4.01
CA SER A 323 15.99 23.51 3.71
C SER A 323 16.81 23.78 4.97
N GLY A 324 16.35 24.70 5.83
CA GLY A 324 16.95 24.96 7.13
C GLY A 324 16.92 23.75 8.07
N TYR A 325 15.89 22.91 7.98
CA TYR A 325 15.80 21.64 8.72
C TYR A 325 16.81 20.61 8.22
N PHE A 326 16.86 20.35 6.91
CA PHE A 326 17.82 19.44 6.30
C PHE A 326 19.28 19.89 6.43
N ALA A 327 19.52 21.19 6.63
CA ALA A 327 20.85 21.72 6.88
C ALA A 327 21.40 21.35 8.27
N ARG A 328 20.56 20.95 9.23
CA ARG A 328 21.00 20.69 10.62
C ARG A 328 21.88 19.43 10.70
N PRO A 329 23.01 19.48 11.46
CA PRO A 329 23.94 18.35 11.55
C PRO A 329 23.32 17.06 12.10
N ASP A 330 22.43 17.16 13.08
CA ASP A 330 21.73 16.01 13.69
C ASP A 330 20.76 15.33 12.72
N VAL A 331 20.04 16.13 11.91
CA VAL A 331 19.15 15.65 10.86
C VAL A 331 19.95 14.96 9.76
N LYS A 332 21.08 15.54 9.34
CA LYS A 332 21.99 14.92 8.36
C LYS A 332 22.56 13.60 8.86
N ALA A 333 22.99 13.52 10.12
CA ALA A 333 23.51 12.30 10.71
C ALA A 333 22.43 11.20 10.80
N LYS A 334 21.21 11.55 11.26
CA LYS A 334 20.07 10.62 11.28
C LYS A 334 19.70 10.13 9.89
N LEU A 335 19.73 11.02 8.89
CA LEU A 335 19.45 10.67 7.51
C LEU A 335 20.51 9.74 6.94
N ALA A 336 21.79 10.06 7.13
CA ALA A 336 22.90 9.22 6.70
C ALA A 336 22.80 7.82 7.31
N ALA A 337 22.51 7.72 8.62
CA ALA A 337 22.34 6.43 9.29
C ALA A 337 21.14 5.62 8.77
N ARG A 338 20.03 6.27 8.39
CA ARG A 338 18.87 5.58 7.79
C ARG A 338 19.09 5.16 6.34
N LEU A 339 19.94 5.88 5.62
CA LEU A 339 20.26 5.62 4.21
C LEU A 339 21.48 4.69 4.04
N ASP A 340 22.18 4.37 5.12
CA ASP A 340 23.31 3.45 5.10
C ASP A 340 22.87 2.04 4.69
N GLY A 341 23.62 1.43 3.78
CA GLY A 341 23.30 0.10 3.22
C GLY A 341 22.06 0.03 2.31
N VAL A 342 21.39 1.14 2.01
CA VAL A 342 20.25 1.19 1.07
C VAL A 342 20.73 1.66 -0.30
N SER A 343 20.70 0.77 -1.29
CA SER A 343 21.13 1.08 -2.67
C SER A 343 20.02 1.60 -3.56
N GLU A 344 18.77 1.21 -3.33
CA GLU A 344 17.66 1.48 -4.24
C GLU A 344 17.21 2.95 -4.15
N PRO A 345 17.24 3.73 -5.25
CA PRO A 345 16.89 5.15 -5.24
C PRO A 345 15.50 5.43 -4.68
N GLU A 346 14.49 4.67 -5.11
CA GLU A 346 13.10 4.84 -4.69
C GLU A 346 12.90 4.64 -3.18
N ARG A 347 13.65 3.71 -2.58
CA ARG A 347 13.65 3.47 -1.14
C ARG A 347 14.32 4.62 -0.40
N ARG A 348 15.46 5.11 -0.89
CA ARG A 348 16.17 6.25 -0.29
C ARG A 348 15.28 7.51 -0.33
N THR A 349 14.64 7.77 -1.46
CA THR A 349 13.66 8.87 -1.63
C THR A 349 12.50 8.74 -0.64
N PHE A 350 11.95 7.54 -0.47
CA PHE A 350 10.89 7.28 0.51
C PHE A 350 11.33 7.57 1.95
N LEU A 351 12.49 7.07 2.36
CA LEU A 351 13.02 7.30 3.70
C LEU A 351 13.25 8.80 3.96
N MET A 352 13.75 9.55 2.97
CA MET A 352 13.93 11.00 3.05
C MET A 352 12.58 11.73 3.18
N ALA A 353 11.64 11.47 2.29
CA ALA A 353 10.32 12.09 2.28
C ALA A 353 9.56 11.82 3.58
N ASN A 354 9.62 10.58 4.05
CA ASN A 354 8.96 10.17 5.27
C ASN A 354 9.57 10.84 6.51
N MET A 355 10.90 10.94 6.59
CA MET A 355 11.56 11.61 7.73
C MET A 355 11.10 13.07 7.87
N VAL A 356 10.92 13.78 6.74
CA VAL A 356 10.39 15.15 6.74
C VAL A 356 8.93 15.18 7.18
N ALA A 357 8.11 14.34 6.56
CA ALA A 357 6.67 14.33 6.78
C ALA A 357 6.35 13.97 8.24
N GLU A 358 7.01 12.96 8.80
CA GLU A 358 6.86 12.53 10.20
C GLU A 358 7.12 13.68 11.18
N GLN A 359 8.21 14.44 10.96
CA GLN A 359 8.64 15.50 11.87
C GLN A 359 7.72 16.72 11.82
N LEU A 360 7.30 17.11 10.61
CA LEU A 360 6.30 18.17 10.45
C LEU A 360 4.95 17.76 11.03
N ALA A 361 4.51 16.53 10.77
CA ALA A 361 3.24 16.00 11.27
C ALA A 361 3.22 15.98 12.80
N PHE A 362 4.31 15.52 13.43
CA PHE A 362 4.40 15.51 14.90
C PHE A 362 4.39 16.93 15.48
N ARG A 363 5.08 17.88 14.85
CA ARG A 363 5.06 19.29 15.31
C ARG A 363 3.64 19.86 15.28
N PHE A 364 2.93 19.73 14.17
CA PHE A 364 1.56 20.24 14.06
C PHE A 364 0.59 19.50 14.97
N PHE A 365 0.78 18.19 15.16
CA PHE A 365 0.01 17.43 16.13
C PHE A 365 0.21 17.92 17.56
N LYS A 366 1.46 18.23 17.95
CA LYS A 366 1.76 18.79 19.28
C LYS A 366 1.09 20.15 19.48
N GLU A 367 1.15 21.03 18.48
CA GLU A 367 0.45 22.32 18.50
C GLU A 367 -1.06 22.12 18.64
N PHE A 368 -1.65 21.17 17.89
CA PHE A 368 -3.07 20.81 17.99
C PHE A 368 -3.47 20.36 19.41
N VAL A 369 -2.73 19.40 20.00
CA VAL A 369 -2.98 18.91 21.36
C VAL A 369 -2.88 20.04 22.38
N GLN A 370 -1.90 20.93 22.23
CA GLN A 370 -1.72 22.09 23.12
C GLN A 370 -2.87 23.09 23.03
N GLN A 371 -3.40 23.34 21.83
CA GLN A 371 -4.54 24.25 21.64
C GLN A 371 -5.83 23.67 22.22
N ILE A 372 -6.10 22.38 22.01
CA ILE A 372 -7.25 21.70 22.63
C ILE A 372 -7.16 21.75 24.15
N SER A 373 -5.99 21.43 24.71
CA SER A 373 -5.78 21.42 26.16
C SER A 373 -5.96 22.81 26.78
N SER A 374 -5.74 23.87 25.99
CA SER A 374 -5.94 25.27 26.39
C SER A 374 -7.37 25.78 26.16
N GLY A 375 -8.29 24.95 25.63
CA GLY A 375 -9.66 25.35 25.30
C GLY A 375 -9.83 26.13 23.98
N ASN A 376 -8.78 26.24 23.16
CA ASN A 376 -8.74 27.04 21.94
C ASN A 376 -9.16 26.20 20.72
N MET A 377 -10.46 26.03 20.52
CA MET A 377 -11.00 25.13 19.48
C MET A 377 -10.79 25.63 18.04
N ILE A 378 -10.73 26.95 17.81
CA ILE A 378 -10.56 27.49 16.45
C ILE A 378 -9.10 27.34 16.01
N GLU A 379 -8.17 27.66 16.91
CA GLU A 379 -6.73 27.56 16.70
C GLU A 379 -6.29 26.10 16.51
N SER A 380 -6.94 25.16 17.18
CA SER A 380 -6.70 23.73 16.96
C SER A 380 -7.09 23.30 15.53
N MET A 381 -8.20 23.81 15.00
CA MET A 381 -8.59 23.53 13.60
C MET A 381 -7.60 24.15 12.60
N GLN A 382 -7.04 25.33 12.89
CA GLN A 382 -6.00 25.92 12.06
C GLN A 382 -4.70 25.09 12.07
N ALA A 383 -4.31 24.53 13.21
CA ALA A 383 -3.15 23.64 13.29
C ALA A 383 -3.32 22.38 12.42
N LEU A 384 -4.54 21.86 12.27
CA LEU A 384 -4.84 20.75 11.35
C LEU A 384 -4.68 21.15 9.88
N SER A 385 -5.00 22.39 9.51
CA SER A 385 -4.83 22.86 8.11
C SER A 385 -3.37 22.84 7.64
N ALA A 386 -2.41 22.95 8.57
CA ALA A 386 -0.97 22.89 8.29
C ALA A 386 -0.48 21.49 7.85
N ILE A 387 -1.33 20.45 7.96
CA ILE A 387 -1.04 19.09 7.47
C ILE A 387 -1.18 19.00 5.94
N VAL A 388 -1.94 19.89 5.30
CA VAL A 388 -2.25 19.81 3.85
C VAL A 388 -0.98 19.76 2.97
N PRO A 389 0.06 20.61 3.16
CA PRO A 389 1.29 20.52 2.39
C PRO A 389 2.04 19.18 2.58
N ILE A 390 1.97 18.58 3.77
CA ILE A 390 2.56 17.26 4.03
C ILE A 390 1.82 16.20 3.22
N LEU A 391 0.49 16.24 3.20
CA LEU A 391 -0.31 15.31 2.42
C LEU A 391 0.01 15.43 0.93
N VAL A 392 0.19 16.64 0.40
CA VAL A 392 0.60 16.83 -1.00
C VAL A 392 1.94 16.14 -1.29
N ILE A 393 2.93 16.29 -0.41
CA ILE A 393 4.22 15.61 -0.54
C ILE A 393 4.04 14.10 -0.49
N LEU A 394 3.18 13.58 0.40
CA LEU A 394 2.99 12.14 0.59
C LEU A 394 1.98 11.50 -0.38
N THR A 395 1.21 12.28 -1.13
CA THR A 395 0.16 11.78 -2.04
C THR A 395 0.66 10.66 -2.95
N PRO A 396 1.86 10.75 -3.59
CA PRO A 396 2.34 9.66 -4.45
C PRO A 396 2.57 8.35 -3.70
N TYR A 397 3.01 8.39 -2.44
CA TYR A 397 3.13 7.21 -1.58
C TYR A 397 1.77 6.69 -1.14
N ILE A 398 0.85 7.58 -0.73
CA ILE A 398 -0.50 7.18 -0.33
C ILE A 398 -1.20 6.46 -1.49
N TYR A 399 -1.11 7.05 -2.68
CA TYR A 399 -1.60 6.47 -3.91
C TYR A 399 -0.89 5.16 -4.22
N GLY A 400 0.45 5.14 -4.25
CA GLY A 400 1.23 3.96 -4.61
C GLY A 400 0.97 2.75 -3.72
N PHE A 401 0.81 2.94 -2.41
CA PHE A 401 0.43 1.86 -1.49
C PHE A 401 -1.01 1.40 -1.68
N HIS A 402 -1.93 2.30 -2.02
CA HIS A 402 -3.33 1.96 -2.20
C HIS A 402 -3.63 1.28 -3.55
N SER A 403 -3.12 1.82 -4.65
CA SER A 403 -3.38 1.31 -6.00
C SER A 403 -2.66 -0.01 -6.29
N GLN A 404 -1.50 -0.23 -5.66
CA GLN A 404 -0.80 -1.51 -5.75
C GLN A 404 -1.49 -2.63 -4.97
N ALA A 405 -2.22 -2.29 -3.90
CA ALA A 405 -2.78 -3.27 -2.99
C ALA A 405 -3.90 -4.08 -3.66
N PRO A 406 -3.67 -5.37 -3.98
CA PRO A 406 -4.66 -6.16 -4.68
C PRO A 406 -5.88 -6.41 -3.80
N SER A 407 -7.08 -6.38 -4.38
CA SER A 407 -8.29 -6.75 -3.65
C SER A 407 -8.33 -8.23 -3.32
N ARG A 408 -7.82 -8.58 -2.13
CA ARG A 408 -7.77 -9.97 -1.64
C ARG A 408 -9.16 -10.58 -1.56
N LYS A 409 -10.19 -9.81 -1.18
CA LYS A 409 -11.58 -10.27 -1.14
C LYS A 409 -12.07 -10.66 -2.53
N TRP A 410 -11.85 -9.81 -3.53
CA TRP A 410 -12.22 -10.09 -4.91
C TRP A 410 -11.43 -11.27 -5.48
N LEU A 411 -10.10 -11.30 -5.28
CA LEU A 411 -9.26 -12.42 -5.71
C LEU A 411 -9.70 -13.75 -5.11
N ARG A 412 -10.07 -13.78 -3.81
CA ARG A 412 -10.61 -14.99 -3.16
C ARG A 412 -11.90 -15.46 -3.81
N ALA A 413 -12.79 -14.53 -4.17
CA ALA A 413 -14.04 -14.86 -4.88
C ALA A 413 -13.75 -15.44 -6.27
N ILE A 414 -12.86 -14.80 -7.05
CA ILE A 414 -12.44 -15.29 -8.37
C ILE A 414 -11.88 -16.72 -8.29
N PHE A 415 -10.96 -16.97 -7.37
CA PHE A 415 -10.37 -18.31 -7.21
C PHE A 415 -11.39 -19.35 -6.73
N GLN A 416 -12.25 -18.98 -5.78
CA GLN A 416 -13.30 -19.86 -5.29
C GLN A 416 -14.27 -20.27 -6.41
N GLU A 417 -14.61 -19.36 -7.32
CA GLU A 417 -15.50 -19.61 -8.45
C GLU A 417 -14.83 -20.43 -9.56
N LEU A 418 -13.60 -20.08 -9.95
CA LEU A 418 -12.89 -20.73 -11.05
C LEU A 418 -12.31 -22.11 -10.67
N THR A 419 -11.79 -22.23 -9.45
CA THR A 419 -11.00 -23.39 -9.01
C THR A 419 -11.64 -24.18 -7.88
N GLY A 420 -12.60 -23.59 -7.15
CA GLY A 420 -13.19 -24.21 -5.95
C GLY A 420 -12.33 -24.07 -4.69
N GLU A 421 -11.12 -23.51 -4.78
CA GLU A 421 -10.17 -23.41 -3.68
C GLU A 421 -9.61 -21.99 -3.51
N ILE A 422 -9.12 -21.67 -2.32
CA ILE A 422 -8.43 -20.40 -2.04
C ILE A 422 -6.92 -20.68 -1.93
N PRO A 423 -6.09 -20.13 -2.84
CA PRO A 423 -4.63 -20.28 -2.78
C PRO A 423 -4.05 -19.84 -1.44
N ILE A 424 -2.96 -20.51 -1.02
CA ILE A 424 -2.25 -20.21 0.24
C ILE A 424 -1.89 -18.72 0.34
N ALA A 425 -1.47 -18.09 -0.77
CA ALA A 425 -1.12 -16.67 -0.83
C ALA A 425 -2.29 -15.72 -0.49
N LEU A 426 -3.53 -16.18 -0.63
CA LEU A 426 -4.76 -15.43 -0.31
C LEU A 426 -5.36 -15.79 1.05
N GLN A 427 -4.79 -16.77 1.76
CA GLN A 427 -5.20 -17.14 3.12
C GLN A 427 -4.58 -16.19 4.16
N ASN A 428 -5.26 -15.98 5.29
CA ASN A 428 -4.76 -15.17 6.38
C ASN A 428 -3.85 -16.02 7.28
N ARG A 429 -2.53 -15.92 7.11
CA ARG A 429 -1.55 -16.75 7.82
C ARG A 429 -0.56 -15.93 8.65
N LYS A 430 -0.08 -14.79 8.12
CA LYS A 430 0.82 -13.86 8.80
C LYS A 430 0.04 -12.65 9.31
N ARG A 431 0.03 -12.43 10.63
CA ARG A 431 -0.83 -11.46 11.32
C ARG A 431 0.00 -10.42 12.08
N ALA A 432 -0.33 -9.15 11.89
CA ALA A 432 0.23 -8.05 12.66
C ALA A 432 -0.78 -7.61 13.72
N TRP A 433 -0.40 -7.68 14.99
CA TRP A 433 -1.25 -7.30 16.11
C TRP A 433 -0.80 -5.97 16.70
N PHE A 434 -1.55 -4.91 16.38
CA PHE A 434 -1.26 -3.54 16.78
C PHE A 434 -1.83 -3.18 18.15
N THR A 435 -0.98 -2.52 18.95
CA THR A 435 -1.36 -2.02 20.28
C THR A 435 -0.54 -0.81 20.71
N ASP A 436 -1.20 0.12 21.40
CA ASP A 436 -0.60 1.26 22.11
C ASP A 436 -0.12 0.86 23.53
N THR A 437 -0.56 -0.31 24.02
CA THR A 437 -0.26 -0.81 25.37
C THR A 437 0.31 -2.22 25.32
N LEU A 438 1.43 -2.45 26.02
CA LEU A 438 2.07 -3.78 26.06
C LEU A 438 2.84 -4.06 27.35
N GLU A 439 3.51 -3.05 27.90
CA GLU A 439 4.27 -3.18 29.15
C GLU A 439 3.49 -2.71 30.38
N ASP A 440 2.36 -2.05 30.15
CA ASP A 440 1.54 -1.50 31.21
C ASP A 440 0.86 -2.62 32.02
N VAL A 441 0.70 -2.43 33.32
CA VAL A 441 0.05 -3.41 34.21
C VAL A 441 -1.47 -3.35 34.01
N ASN A 442 -1.95 -3.93 32.90
CA ASN A 442 -3.37 -4.02 32.58
C ASN A 442 -3.73 -5.36 31.90
N GLY A 443 -5.04 -5.62 31.82
CA GLY A 443 -5.56 -6.85 31.23
C GLY A 443 -5.33 -6.97 29.71
N VAL A 444 -5.19 -5.83 29.02
CA VAL A 444 -4.94 -5.79 27.56
C VAL A 444 -3.56 -6.32 27.24
N ALA A 445 -2.52 -5.73 27.85
CA ALA A 445 -1.14 -6.15 27.76
C ALA A 445 -0.97 -7.63 28.11
N THR A 446 -1.60 -8.08 29.20
CA THR A 446 -1.57 -9.49 29.62
C THR A 446 -2.18 -10.42 28.55
N THR A 447 -3.34 -10.04 28.00
CA THR A 447 -4.03 -10.82 26.97
C THR A 447 -3.17 -10.93 25.71
N ILE A 448 -2.64 -9.81 25.22
CA ILE A 448 -1.78 -9.77 24.03
C ILE A 448 -0.55 -10.66 24.24
N ARG A 449 0.17 -10.51 25.35
CA ARG A 449 1.37 -11.31 25.62
C ARG A 449 1.07 -12.81 25.67
N LYS A 450 0.05 -13.22 26.43
CA LYS A 450 -0.31 -14.64 26.57
C LYS A 450 -0.80 -15.24 25.26
N MET A 451 -1.63 -14.52 24.51
CA MET A 451 -2.14 -15.01 23.23
C MET A 451 -1.06 -15.07 22.15
N THR A 452 -0.16 -14.09 22.10
CA THR A 452 0.96 -14.12 21.17
C THR A 452 1.92 -15.26 21.50
N ALA A 453 2.26 -15.46 22.77
CA ALA A 453 3.11 -16.58 23.21
C ALA A 453 2.47 -17.94 22.86
N ALA A 454 1.19 -18.14 23.17
CA ALA A 454 0.47 -19.35 22.82
C ALA A 454 0.35 -19.56 21.30
N GLY A 455 0.10 -18.48 20.55
CA GLY A 455 0.03 -18.49 19.09
C GLY A 455 1.37 -18.92 18.47
N ALA A 456 2.47 -18.34 18.95
CA ALA A 456 3.83 -18.68 18.53
C ALA A 456 4.18 -20.14 18.86
N ALA A 457 3.85 -20.61 20.07
CA ALA A 457 4.03 -22.01 20.46
C ALA A 457 3.24 -23.00 19.59
N ALA A 458 2.08 -22.58 19.07
CA ALA A 458 1.27 -23.33 18.12
C ALA A 458 1.72 -23.17 16.64
N GLY A 459 2.84 -22.49 16.38
CA GLY A 459 3.38 -22.29 15.03
C GLY A 459 2.64 -21.24 14.19
N ASN A 460 1.83 -20.37 14.80
CA ASN A 460 1.17 -19.28 14.09
C ASN A 460 2.09 -18.06 13.96
N GLU A 461 2.12 -17.47 12.77
CA GLU A 461 2.85 -16.22 12.51
C GLU A 461 2.03 -15.02 12.99
N LEU A 462 2.19 -14.70 14.28
CA LEU A 462 1.54 -13.58 14.95
C LEU A 462 2.60 -12.67 15.55
N ILE A 463 2.74 -11.47 15.01
CA ILE A 463 3.74 -10.49 15.44
C ILE A 463 3.05 -9.29 16.06
N VAL A 464 3.41 -8.96 17.30
CA VAL A 464 2.94 -7.72 17.95
C VAL A 464 3.64 -6.53 17.30
N VAL A 465 2.88 -5.51 16.92
CA VAL A 465 3.38 -4.27 16.36
C VAL A 465 3.03 -3.12 17.30
N THR A 466 4.03 -2.38 17.75
CA THR A 466 3.84 -1.26 18.68
C THR A 466 4.82 -0.14 18.40
N SER A 467 4.63 1.01 19.02
CA SER A 467 5.54 2.15 18.94
C SER A 467 5.80 2.68 20.34
N ARG A 468 7.00 2.45 20.89
CA ARG A 468 7.39 2.84 22.25
C ARG A 468 8.86 3.25 22.28
N SER A 469 9.20 4.26 23.07
CA SER A 469 10.59 4.71 23.24
C SER A 469 11.50 3.67 23.90
N TYR A 470 10.90 2.72 24.61
CA TYR A 470 11.61 1.68 25.32
C TYR A 470 10.83 0.36 25.28
N GLN A 471 11.55 -0.75 25.15
CA GLN A 471 11.00 -2.09 25.10
C GLN A 471 11.89 -3.04 25.93
N ARG A 472 11.31 -3.69 26.94
CA ARG A 472 11.89 -4.75 27.78
C ARG A 472 11.43 -6.15 27.40
N ILE A 473 10.36 -6.26 26.62
CA ILE A 473 9.75 -7.55 26.27
C ILE A 473 10.49 -8.18 25.09
N ASP A 474 11.03 -9.38 25.31
CA ASP A 474 11.72 -10.23 24.33
C ASP A 474 11.15 -11.67 24.25
N ASP A 475 10.15 -12.00 25.08
CA ASP A 475 9.58 -13.35 25.21
C ASP A 475 8.49 -13.70 24.17
N ILE A 476 8.16 -12.77 23.26
CA ILE A 476 7.17 -12.95 22.20
C ILE A 476 7.64 -12.33 20.87
N PRO A 477 7.15 -12.81 19.71
CA PRO A 477 7.40 -12.13 18.43
C PRO A 477 6.84 -10.71 18.42
N ILE A 478 7.75 -9.73 18.28
CA ILE A 478 7.40 -8.30 18.38
C ILE A 478 8.26 -7.44 17.46
N LYS A 479 7.61 -6.44 16.86
CA LYS A 479 8.22 -5.32 16.16
C LYS A 479 7.84 -4.02 16.86
N ASN A 480 8.80 -3.44 17.59
CA ASN A 480 8.67 -2.09 18.12
C ASN A 480 9.25 -1.07 17.14
N PHE A 481 8.53 0.05 16.97
CA PHE A 481 8.98 1.22 16.24
C PHE A 481 9.32 2.34 17.23
N LEU A 482 10.41 3.06 16.98
CA LEU A 482 10.69 4.26 17.76
C LEU A 482 9.67 5.34 17.40
N PRO A 483 8.96 5.91 18.39
CA PRO A 483 7.99 6.97 18.13
C PRO A 483 8.71 8.24 17.66
N ILE A 484 8.00 9.05 16.87
CA ILE A 484 8.48 10.38 16.47
C ILE A 484 8.51 11.31 17.69
N GLY A 485 7.57 11.11 18.60
CA GLY A 485 7.57 11.66 19.94
C GLY A 485 6.42 11.10 20.77
N GLU A 486 6.40 11.45 22.05
CA GLU A 486 5.37 11.03 23.00
C GLU A 486 4.59 12.25 23.52
N PHE A 487 3.35 12.00 23.91
CA PHE A 487 2.45 13.01 24.45
C PHE A 487 1.53 12.39 25.51
N GLU A 488 0.99 13.25 26.37
CA GLU A 488 0.03 12.89 27.42
C GLU A 488 -1.29 13.58 27.11
N LEU A 489 -2.39 12.90 27.42
CA LEU A 489 -3.73 13.50 27.31
C LEU A 489 -4.11 14.13 28.66
N PRO A 490 -4.74 15.33 28.67
CA PRO A 490 -5.34 15.89 29.87
C PRO A 490 -6.30 14.88 30.51
N GLU A 491 -6.34 14.80 31.84
CA GLU A 491 -7.24 13.92 32.62
C GLU A 491 -6.99 12.40 32.48
N TYR A 492 -6.10 11.97 31.57
CA TYR A 492 -5.66 10.59 31.38
C TYR A 492 -4.13 10.46 31.60
N GLU A 493 -3.66 10.92 32.76
CA GLU A 493 -2.23 10.94 33.14
C GLU A 493 -1.61 9.54 33.33
N LEU A 494 -2.42 8.49 33.31
CA LEU A 494 -1.98 7.11 33.58
C LEU A 494 -1.18 6.48 32.43
N GLN A 495 -1.16 7.05 31.22
CA GLN A 495 -0.44 6.48 30.09
C GLN A 495 0.07 7.52 29.08
N LYS A 496 1.37 7.49 28.80
CA LYS A 496 1.97 8.21 27.66
C LYS A 496 1.57 7.54 26.34
N LEU A 497 1.06 8.33 25.42
CA LEU A 497 0.80 7.91 24.05
C LEU A 497 1.97 8.27 23.15
N SER A 498 2.15 7.46 22.11
CA SER A 498 3.22 7.63 21.13
C SER A 498 2.63 8.14 19.82
N PHE A 499 3.34 9.07 19.17
CA PHE A 499 3.09 9.42 17.78
C PHE A 499 3.92 8.47 16.88
N PRO A 500 3.29 7.48 16.23
CA PRO A 500 4.02 6.43 15.53
C PRO A 500 4.61 6.91 14.19
N PRO A 501 5.67 6.25 13.69
CA PRO A 501 6.16 6.45 12.33
C PRO A 501 5.23 5.78 11.30
N ILE A 502 4.13 6.46 10.96
CA ILE A 502 3.00 5.92 10.19
C ILE A 502 3.43 5.21 8.90
N LEU A 503 4.21 5.87 8.05
CA LEU A 503 4.59 5.29 6.75
C LEU A 503 5.63 4.17 6.89
N GLN A 504 6.49 4.19 7.92
CA GLN A 504 7.42 3.08 8.16
C GLN A 504 6.68 1.83 8.60
N MET A 505 5.64 2.01 9.42
CA MET A 505 4.78 0.91 9.83
C MET A 505 4.03 0.35 8.62
N LEU A 506 3.49 1.22 7.74
CA LEU A 506 2.88 0.81 6.48
C LEU A 506 3.84 0.02 5.56
N ASP A 507 5.05 0.55 5.32
CA ASP A 507 6.10 -0.09 4.51
C ASP A 507 6.50 -1.45 5.10
N TYR A 508 6.63 -1.56 6.42
CA TYR A 508 6.90 -2.81 7.10
C TYR A 508 5.80 -3.84 6.84
N ILE A 509 4.53 -3.46 6.98
CA ILE A 509 3.41 -4.38 6.77
C ILE A 509 3.38 -4.92 5.34
N GLN A 510 3.59 -4.04 4.35
CA GLN A 510 3.61 -4.42 2.94
C GLN A 510 4.80 -5.35 2.62
N ARG A 511 6.02 -4.97 3.02
CA ARG A 511 7.24 -5.73 2.74
C ARG A 511 7.28 -7.10 3.38
N GLU A 512 6.83 -7.17 4.62
CA GLU A 512 6.74 -8.43 5.35
C GLU A 512 5.56 -9.29 4.88
N LYS A 513 4.76 -8.81 3.92
CA LYS A 513 3.63 -9.52 3.31
C LYS A 513 2.64 -10.02 4.37
N PHE A 514 2.32 -9.16 5.33
CA PHE A 514 1.24 -9.46 6.27
C PHE A 514 -0.08 -9.63 5.53
N THR A 515 -0.89 -10.57 6.01
CA THR A 515 -2.15 -10.96 5.36
C THR A 515 -3.39 -10.52 6.14
N GLU A 516 -3.21 -10.13 7.40
CA GLU A 516 -4.27 -9.72 8.31
C GLU A 516 -3.72 -8.79 9.40
N ILE A 517 -4.54 -7.82 9.81
CA ILE A 517 -4.24 -6.86 10.88
C ILE A 517 -5.23 -7.07 12.02
N ILE A 518 -4.71 -7.18 13.24
CA ILE A 518 -5.47 -7.21 14.50
C ILE A 518 -5.19 -5.91 15.24
N ILE A 519 -6.22 -5.26 15.78
CA ILE A 519 -6.10 -3.98 16.49
C ILE A 519 -6.72 -4.12 17.89
N SER A 520 -5.95 -3.84 18.94
CA SER A 520 -6.44 -3.91 20.33
C SER A 520 -6.61 -2.57 21.02
N THR A 521 -6.12 -1.49 20.43
CA THR A 521 -6.26 -0.16 21.00
C THR A 521 -6.71 0.81 19.91
N PRO A 522 -7.68 1.70 20.19
CA PRO A 522 -8.11 2.73 19.25
C PRO A 522 -7.25 4.01 19.39
N GLY A 523 -5.98 3.89 19.80
CA GLY A 523 -5.05 5.01 19.93
C GLY A 523 -4.26 5.26 18.64
N PRO A 524 -3.18 6.08 18.69
CA PRO A 524 -2.37 6.41 17.52
C PRO A 524 -1.82 5.20 16.75
N VAL A 525 -1.35 4.16 17.46
CA VAL A 525 -0.89 2.91 16.83
C VAL A 525 -2.05 2.17 16.18
N GLY A 526 -3.22 2.16 16.82
CA GLY A 526 -4.45 1.60 16.25
C GLY A 526 -4.95 2.31 15.00
N LEU A 527 -4.92 3.64 14.99
CA LEU A 527 -5.25 4.46 13.82
C LEU A 527 -4.28 4.21 12.67
N THR A 528 -2.99 4.03 12.98
CA THR A 528 -1.96 3.64 12.01
C THR A 528 -2.25 2.27 11.42
N ALA A 529 -2.64 1.30 12.26
CA ALA A 529 -3.03 -0.03 11.83
C ALA A 529 -4.25 -0.02 10.91
N LEU A 530 -5.27 0.77 11.27
CA LEU A 530 -6.48 0.95 10.47
C LEU A 530 -6.15 1.57 9.11
N LEU A 531 -5.36 2.65 9.09
CA LEU A 531 -4.89 3.27 7.86
C LEU A 531 -4.14 2.24 6.99
N ALA A 532 -3.18 1.52 7.59
CA ALA A 532 -2.40 0.53 6.86
C ALA A 532 -3.25 -0.58 6.27
N ALA A 533 -4.26 -1.05 7.00
CA ALA A 533 -5.15 -2.06 6.48
C ALA A 533 -6.03 -1.57 5.33
N LYS A 534 -6.52 -0.33 5.38
CA LYS A 534 -7.30 0.26 4.29
C LYS A 534 -6.45 0.54 3.05
N MET A 535 -5.22 1.02 3.25
CA MET A 535 -4.27 1.23 2.16
C MET A 535 -3.86 -0.09 1.52
N LEU A 536 -3.55 -1.12 2.31
CA LEU A 536 -3.08 -2.42 1.80
C LEU A 536 -4.18 -3.44 1.51
N ASN A 537 -5.45 -3.03 1.62
CA ASN A 537 -6.63 -3.88 1.40
C ASN A 537 -6.58 -5.22 2.18
N LEU A 538 -6.12 -5.14 3.44
CA LEU A 538 -5.98 -6.28 4.33
C LEU A 538 -7.22 -6.45 5.20
N GLN A 539 -7.52 -7.71 5.55
CA GLN A 539 -8.58 -8.01 6.51
C GLN A 539 -8.19 -7.46 7.90
N THR A 540 -9.20 -6.91 8.57
CA THR A 540 -9.05 -6.22 9.87
C THR A 540 -9.96 -6.78 10.94
N SER A 541 -9.36 -7.11 12.08
CA SER A 541 -10.07 -7.53 13.27
C SER A 541 -9.74 -6.58 14.43
N GLY A 542 -10.76 -6.09 15.13
CA GLY A 542 -10.60 -5.32 16.37
C GLY A 542 -10.92 -6.15 17.59
N ILE A 543 -10.31 -5.85 18.74
CA ILE A 543 -10.69 -6.42 20.03
C ILE A 543 -11.04 -5.27 20.98
N TYR A 544 -12.31 -5.22 21.40
CA TYR A 544 -12.80 -4.21 22.34
C TYR A 544 -12.46 -4.63 23.78
N HIS A 545 -11.38 -4.08 24.33
CA HIS A 545 -10.90 -4.43 25.66
C HIS A 545 -11.39 -3.50 26.77
N THR A 546 -11.42 -2.20 26.49
CA THR A 546 -11.63 -1.13 27.47
C THR A 546 -12.80 -0.28 27.04
N ASP A 547 -13.72 -0.04 27.98
CA ASP A 547 -14.89 0.81 27.76
C ASP A 547 -14.52 2.29 27.83
N PHE A 548 -13.84 2.79 26.79
CA PHE A 548 -13.31 4.14 26.77
C PHE A 548 -14.39 5.23 26.98
N PRO A 549 -15.60 5.14 26.39
CA PRO A 549 -16.68 6.07 26.69
C PRO A 549 -17.07 6.08 28.18
N GLN A 550 -17.21 4.91 28.80
CA GLN A 550 -17.52 4.81 30.23
C GLN A 550 -16.40 5.39 31.10
N TYR A 551 -15.13 5.15 30.74
CA TYR A 551 -13.99 5.75 31.44
C TYR A 551 -14.02 7.27 31.38
N ILE A 552 -14.28 7.86 30.21
CA ILE A 552 -14.42 9.32 30.07
C ILE A 552 -15.53 9.82 30.98
N ARG A 553 -16.70 9.19 30.96
CA ARG A 553 -17.84 9.58 31.82
C ARG A 553 -17.48 9.56 33.31
N ILE A 554 -16.73 8.57 33.78
CA ILE A 554 -16.31 8.44 35.19
C ILE A 554 -15.26 9.48 35.58
N LEU A 555 -14.35 9.82 34.68
CA LEU A 555 -13.24 10.74 34.96
C LEU A 555 -13.62 12.21 34.84
N THR A 556 -14.42 12.56 33.83
CA THR A 556 -14.78 13.96 33.53
C THR A 556 -16.16 14.35 34.05
N GLU A 557 -17.00 13.36 34.40
CA GLU A 557 -18.42 13.54 34.75
C GLU A 557 -19.25 14.24 33.65
N ASP A 558 -18.72 14.32 32.42
CA ASP A 558 -19.31 15.03 31.28
C ASP A 558 -19.95 14.06 30.26
N SER A 559 -21.27 14.17 30.06
CA SER A 559 -22.04 13.33 29.14
C SER A 559 -21.84 13.71 27.67
N PHE A 560 -21.43 14.94 27.39
CA PHE A 560 -21.09 15.38 26.05
C PHE A 560 -19.78 14.71 25.59
N LEU A 561 -18.75 14.69 26.45
CA LEU A 561 -17.48 14.00 26.15
C LEU A 561 -17.67 12.48 26.00
N GLU A 562 -18.50 11.86 26.83
CA GLU A 562 -18.91 10.46 26.66
C GLU A 562 -19.56 10.21 25.29
N SER A 563 -20.47 11.10 24.87
CA SER A 563 -21.15 11.00 23.57
C SER A 563 -20.16 11.15 22.40
N MET A 564 -19.18 12.05 22.51
CA MET A 564 -18.11 12.17 21.53
C MET A 564 -17.22 10.92 21.46
N ALA A 565 -16.90 10.34 22.61
CA ALA A 565 -16.15 9.09 22.69
C ALA A 565 -16.90 7.95 22.00
N TRP A 566 -18.22 7.82 22.22
CA TRP A 566 -19.06 6.86 21.51
C TRP A 566 -19.04 7.05 20.00
N ARG A 567 -19.13 8.30 19.51
CA ARG A 567 -19.05 8.59 18.06
C ARG A 567 -17.70 8.16 17.48
N TYR A 568 -16.60 8.44 18.19
CA TYR A 568 -15.26 8.01 17.77
C TYR A 568 -15.12 6.48 17.77
N MET A 569 -15.58 5.81 18.84
CA MET A 569 -15.57 4.34 18.93
C MET A 569 -16.41 3.71 17.82
N HIS A 570 -17.63 4.20 17.56
CA HIS A 570 -18.49 3.71 16.49
C HIS A 570 -17.86 3.88 15.12
N TRP A 571 -17.29 5.07 14.83
CA TRP A 571 -16.54 5.30 13.61
C TRP A 571 -15.39 4.29 13.46
N PHE A 572 -14.53 4.17 14.48
CA PHE A 572 -13.32 3.36 14.46
C PHE A 572 -13.63 1.86 14.26
N TYR A 573 -14.44 1.28 15.15
CA TYR A 573 -14.82 -0.14 15.08
C TYR A 573 -15.74 -0.43 13.88
N GLY A 574 -16.53 0.55 13.45
CA GLY A 574 -17.33 0.49 12.24
C GLY A 574 -16.50 0.28 10.97
N GLN A 575 -15.24 0.71 10.95
CA GLN A 575 -14.34 0.48 9.81
C GLN A 575 -13.81 -0.97 9.73
N LEU A 576 -13.91 -1.76 10.80
CA LEU A 576 -13.29 -3.09 10.86
C LEU A 576 -14.20 -4.17 10.25
N ASP A 577 -13.60 -5.27 9.79
CA ASP A 577 -14.34 -6.41 9.22
C ASP A 577 -14.93 -7.30 10.32
N THR A 578 -14.26 -7.38 11.47
CA THR A 578 -14.71 -8.12 12.65
C THR A 578 -14.33 -7.38 13.92
N VAL A 579 -15.22 -7.36 14.90
CA VAL A 579 -15.00 -6.77 16.22
C VAL A 579 -15.28 -7.82 17.28
N PHE A 580 -14.24 -8.20 18.00
CA PHE A 580 -14.31 -9.12 19.11
C PHE A 580 -14.70 -8.39 20.39
N ILE A 581 -15.72 -8.91 21.07
CA ILE A 581 -16.29 -8.37 22.30
C ILE A 581 -16.26 -9.43 23.40
N ASN A 582 -16.00 -9.04 24.64
CA ASN A 582 -15.80 -9.95 25.77
C ASN A 582 -17.08 -10.58 26.37
N SER A 583 -18.27 -9.99 26.18
CA SER A 583 -19.53 -10.50 26.74
C SER A 583 -20.75 -10.19 25.87
N GLU A 584 -21.84 -10.92 26.09
CA GLU A 584 -23.09 -10.68 25.34
C GLU A 584 -23.72 -9.33 25.71
N GLU A 585 -23.57 -8.87 26.96
CA GLU A 585 -24.05 -7.55 27.39
C GLU A 585 -23.39 -6.43 26.58
N TYR A 586 -22.07 -6.49 26.41
CA TYR A 586 -21.35 -5.53 25.57
C TYR A 586 -21.73 -5.65 24.10
N ARG A 587 -21.99 -6.87 23.61
CA ARG A 587 -22.46 -7.09 22.24
C ARG A 587 -23.81 -6.41 22.02
N GLN A 588 -24.77 -6.59 22.93
CA GLN A 588 -26.08 -5.93 22.86
C GLN A 588 -25.96 -4.40 22.98
N SER A 589 -25.06 -3.91 23.83
CA SER A 589 -24.76 -2.48 23.91
C SER A 589 -24.29 -1.94 22.56
N TRP A 590 -23.30 -2.58 21.93
CA TRP A 590 -22.79 -2.18 20.62
C TRP A 590 -23.84 -2.22 19.51
N ILE A 591 -24.73 -3.22 19.51
CA ILE A 591 -25.87 -3.29 18.59
C ILE A 591 -26.81 -2.11 18.79
N LYS A 592 -27.14 -1.78 20.05
CA LYS A 592 -27.98 -0.62 20.40
C LYS A 592 -27.34 0.70 19.95
N HIS A 593 -26.01 0.80 19.99
CA HIS A 593 -25.25 1.93 19.48
C HIS A 593 -25.08 1.92 17.94
N GLY A 594 -25.70 0.98 17.23
CA GLY A 594 -25.83 0.98 15.78
C GLY A 594 -24.67 0.31 15.03
N LEU A 595 -23.87 -0.54 15.69
CA LEU A 595 -22.87 -1.36 15.02
C LEU A 595 -23.53 -2.61 14.43
N ASP A 596 -23.16 -2.97 13.19
CA ASP A 596 -23.70 -4.13 12.49
C ASP A 596 -23.46 -5.44 13.28
N PRO A 597 -24.51 -6.18 13.68
CA PRO A 597 -24.39 -7.42 14.42
C PRO A 597 -23.52 -8.49 13.73
N SER A 598 -23.43 -8.47 12.39
CA SER A 598 -22.62 -9.42 11.60
C SER A 598 -21.12 -9.27 11.83
N LYS A 599 -20.68 -8.09 12.26
CA LYS A 599 -19.28 -7.79 12.60
C LYS A 599 -18.90 -8.27 14.00
N LEU A 600 -19.88 -8.45 14.89
CA LEU A 600 -19.63 -8.68 16.32
C LEU A 600 -19.47 -10.16 16.63
N LYS A 601 -18.33 -10.52 17.22
CA LYS A 601 -18.04 -11.89 17.68
C LYS A 601 -17.68 -11.89 19.16
N ILE A 602 -18.21 -12.86 19.90
CA ILE A 602 -17.83 -13.05 21.31
C ILE A 602 -16.42 -13.66 21.38
N PHE A 603 -15.54 -12.99 22.10
CA PHE A 603 -14.20 -13.43 22.44
C PHE A 603 -14.06 -13.48 23.97
N PRO A 604 -14.36 -14.63 24.59
CA PRO A 604 -14.34 -14.74 26.04
C PRO A 604 -12.92 -14.58 26.58
N ARG A 605 -12.80 -14.01 27.78
CA ARG A 605 -11.50 -13.94 28.46
C ARG A 605 -11.08 -15.33 28.92
N GLY A 606 -9.82 -15.68 28.65
CA GLY A 606 -9.21 -16.90 29.17
C GLY A 606 -8.51 -16.66 30.51
N LEU A 607 -8.40 -17.71 31.31
CA LEU A 607 -7.53 -17.77 32.49
C LEU A 607 -6.54 -18.91 32.32
N ASP A 608 -5.35 -18.74 32.88
CA ASP A 608 -4.30 -19.76 32.89
C ASP A 608 -4.65 -20.82 33.94
N THR A 609 -5.20 -21.95 33.48
CA THR A 609 -5.74 -23.00 34.35
C THR A 609 -4.66 -23.80 35.07
N GLU A 610 -3.40 -23.70 34.64
CA GLU A 610 -2.26 -24.31 35.35
C GLU A 610 -1.80 -23.41 36.50
N LEU A 611 -1.77 -22.09 36.29
CA LEU A 611 -1.45 -21.10 37.32
C LEU A 611 -2.58 -20.94 38.34
N PHE A 612 -3.83 -20.81 37.87
CA PHE A 612 -5.02 -20.65 38.70
C PHE A 612 -5.75 -21.98 38.85
N HIS A 613 -5.16 -22.89 39.64
CA HIS A 613 -5.67 -24.24 39.84
C HIS A 613 -5.99 -24.50 41.34
N PRO A 614 -7.14 -25.12 41.69
CA PRO A 614 -7.48 -25.45 43.08
C PRO A 614 -6.43 -26.30 43.80
N ALA A 615 -5.66 -27.12 43.07
CA ALA A 615 -4.57 -27.93 43.63
C ALA A 615 -3.39 -27.09 44.17
N ARG A 616 -3.29 -25.80 43.80
CA ARG A 616 -2.30 -24.87 44.36
C ARG A 616 -2.76 -24.23 45.68
N ARG A 617 -3.91 -24.64 46.23
CA ARG A 617 -4.42 -24.17 47.51
C ARG A 617 -3.48 -24.60 48.63
N GLU A 618 -2.96 -23.62 49.36
CA GLU A 618 -2.19 -23.84 50.59
C GLU A 618 -3.12 -23.60 51.80
N PRO A 619 -3.48 -24.63 52.59
CA PRO A 619 -4.45 -24.51 53.68
C PRO A 619 -4.07 -23.45 54.73
N VAL A 620 -2.76 -23.36 55.03
CA VAL A 620 -2.20 -22.50 56.09
C VAL A 620 -1.84 -21.09 55.59
N PHE A 621 -1.99 -20.78 54.30
CA PHE A 621 -1.52 -19.52 53.69
C PHE A 621 -2.02 -18.28 54.42
N PHE A 622 -3.25 -18.32 54.92
CA PHE A 622 -3.88 -17.17 55.55
C PHE A 622 -3.64 -17.06 57.06
N GLU A 623 -3.09 -18.08 57.73
CA GLU A 623 -2.81 -18.04 59.17
C GLU A 623 -1.79 -16.93 59.51
N LYS A 624 -0.87 -16.64 58.58
CA LYS A 624 0.09 -15.54 58.71
C LYS A 624 -0.53 -14.13 58.75
N PHE A 625 -1.81 -13.99 58.38
CA PHE A 625 -2.55 -12.73 58.42
C PHE A 625 -3.51 -12.65 59.63
N GLY A 626 -3.49 -13.63 60.53
CA GLY A 626 -4.29 -13.69 61.75
C GLY A 626 -5.03 -15.02 61.94
N GLU A 627 -5.26 -15.42 63.19
CA GLU A 627 -6.12 -16.55 63.55
C GLU A 627 -7.59 -16.17 63.34
N CYS A 628 -8.22 -16.71 62.31
CA CYS A 628 -9.67 -16.57 62.08
C CYS A 628 -10.29 -17.95 61.97
N ASN A 629 -10.70 -18.50 63.12
CA ASN A 629 -11.45 -19.73 63.23
C ASN A 629 -12.85 -19.57 62.59
N GLY A 630 -12.99 -19.92 61.32
CA GLY A 630 -14.30 -20.09 60.66
C GLY A 630 -14.97 -18.82 60.11
N GLU A 631 -14.26 -17.70 60.00
CA GLU A 631 -14.80 -16.47 59.41
C GLU A 631 -14.72 -16.45 57.87
N VAL A 632 -15.70 -15.78 57.23
CA VAL A 632 -15.74 -15.56 55.78
C VAL A 632 -14.68 -14.51 55.40
N ARG A 633 -13.78 -14.84 54.48
CA ARG A 633 -12.78 -13.90 53.97
C ARG A 633 -13.26 -13.25 52.68
N LEU A 634 -13.29 -11.92 52.65
CA LEU A 634 -13.52 -11.13 51.44
C LEU A 634 -12.17 -10.74 50.83
N LEU A 635 -11.93 -11.12 49.57
CA LEU A 635 -10.71 -10.79 48.84
C LEU A 635 -11.06 -9.96 47.60
N TYR A 636 -10.44 -8.78 47.50
CA TYR A 636 -10.42 -7.98 46.28
C TYR A 636 -9.00 -7.94 45.73
N VAL A 637 -8.87 -8.22 44.43
CA VAL A 637 -7.60 -8.10 43.70
C VAL A 637 -7.86 -7.28 42.44
N GLY A 638 -7.30 -6.07 42.41
CA GLY A 638 -7.42 -5.15 41.29
C GLY A 638 -6.70 -3.85 41.57
N ARG A 639 -6.64 -2.96 40.57
CA ARG A 639 -6.09 -1.61 40.74
C ARG A 639 -6.98 -0.80 41.69
N ILE A 640 -6.38 0.17 42.37
CA ILE A 640 -7.08 1.17 43.18
C ILE A 640 -7.37 2.36 42.27
N SER A 641 -8.60 2.48 41.83
CA SER A 641 -9.01 3.49 40.85
C SER A 641 -10.53 3.71 40.90
N ARG A 642 -10.99 4.90 40.47
CA ARG A 642 -12.39 5.31 40.61
C ARG A 642 -13.35 4.35 39.93
N GLU A 643 -12.99 3.77 38.79
CA GLU A 643 -13.84 2.85 38.03
C GLU A 643 -14.08 1.49 38.72
N LYS A 644 -13.45 1.23 39.87
CA LYS A 644 -13.59 -0.01 40.62
C LYS A 644 -14.58 0.09 41.77
N ASP A 645 -15.16 1.28 42.01
CA ASP A 645 -16.18 1.52 43.04
C ASP A 645 -15.80 0.92 44.41
N LEU A 646 -14.54 1.10 44.83
CA LEU A 646 -14.05 0.49 46.08
C LEU A 646 -14.76 0.99 47.34
N ASP A 647 -15.41 2.16 47.26
CA ASP A 647 -16.27 2.67 48.33
C ASP A 647 -17.48 1.75 48.57
N LEU A 648 -18.02 1.12 47.53
CA LEU A 648 -19.10 0.14 47.65
C LEU A 648 -18.60 -1.11 48.38
N LEU A 649 -17.39 -1.58 48.04
CA LEU A 649 -16.76 -2.72 48.72
C LEU A 649 -16.50 -2.39 50.20
N ALA A 650 -16.00 -1.20 50.50
CA ALA A 650 -15.78 -0.74 51.86
C ALA A 650 -17.09 -0.63 52.66
N ALA A 651 -18.16 -0.11 52.04
CA ALA A 651 -19.48 -0.04 52.64
C ALA A 651 -20.08 -1.43 52.89
N ALA A 652 -19.89 -2.38 51.96
CA ALA A 652 -20.33 -3.77 52.11
C ALA A 652 -19.56 -4.49 53.23
N TYR A 653 -18.25 -4.26 53.36
CA TYR A 653 -17.43 -4.88 54.41
C TYR A 653 -17.77 -4.39 55.83
N ARG A 654 -18.28 -3.16 55.95
CA ARG A 654 -18.72 -2.60 57.26
C ARG A 654 -20.09 -3.10 57.72
N ARG A 655 -20.87 -3.72 56.83
CA ARG A 655 -22.18 -4.32 57.12
C ARG A 655 -21.99 -5.78 57.51
#